data_AF-A0A9P5CD63-F1
#
_entry.id   AF-A0A9P5CD63-F1
#
_cell.length_a   1.000
_cell.length_b   1.000
_cell.length_c   1.000
_cell.angle_alpha   90.00
_cell.angle_beta   90.00
_cell.angle_gamma   90.00
#
_symmetry.space_group_name_H-M   'P 1'
#
loop_
_entity.id
_entity.type
_entity.pdbx_description
1 polymer ?
#
loop_
_entity_poly.entity_id
_entity_poly.type
_entity_poly.pdbx_seq_one_letter_code
_entity_poly.pdbx_strand_id
1 'polypeptide(L)'
;MPTANASVAVSAPGKVLLAGGYLVLDRSYTGLVLGLSARINVIAGEIITTEGVQLNEIVVDSPQFQDAQWRYGYHLAPEKGGIKVTQLQVGPTISANPFVETTLSYALTYIDAVVSSKRSHSAIKSSRIIILADNDYYSHSHAASSSGRFAKFPVTLQGANKTGLGSSAALVTSLTASLLTHYLPTSIFDLSSKQGKQTLHNLAQAAHCAAQGKVGSGFDVAAAVYGSCTYRRFSPAILSVLPEPGAPGFSDKLLAVVDGEKWDVEVQDDGVTVPPGLVLRMCDVDCGSQTVSMVKKVLSWRSQDEQHSTGLWNDLQSKNEDLAAALKAGALDQLPTKLSQVRELIRQMGRESGVPIEPDTQTELLDAVCALDGVYGGVVPGAGGYDALALLMRDDDQTLAQVQDFLATWSREKGAKVKLLGVKGEIGGVRQESLDVKMSMDLDDAISIAPISQQATAATILCHNCGAPIDGTTATGAACYDCIKLTNDISQGIQREATIQQCKDCERWLLPPSSWIAAMPESRELLALCLKKLRGLNKVRIVDASFIWTEPHSRRVKVKLTVQDSVQQGVLLQQSFEVVYVVAAQQCPECQKSFTPNHWRACVQVRQKVLHKRTFHFLEQLILKHGAHKETLNIKEAKDGIDFFFSVRNQAEKFVDFLNSVVPVKVKSSQELISMDTHTSKKSYKFTFSAEIVPVCRDDLVALPIKLAKQASNISPLVLCHKIGTAVYLMDPQTLQTAEVSASIYWRAPFTALADAMELVEFIVMDIEPTPTRKGKWVLAEATVARASDLGVNDRTYFTRTHLGNLLQPGDSAMGYMLSGTNFNNPEFDAIEDSNTYSSIVPDVVLVKKYYPNRRRNRRRNWKLKRMDKDEGELLPKKADQERMDKEYEMFLRDVEEDEELRAALALYKNPKQANEDEMSIAETDEDGDDGVPGVNMDELLDDFDELTMQDN
;
A
#
# COMPACT_ATOMS: atom_id res chain seq x y z
N MET A 1 -48.45 -19.27 4.19
CA MET A 1 -48.55 -17.82 3.92
C MET A 1 -47.15 -17.32 3.56
N PRO A 2 -47.03 -16.42 2.57
CA PRO A 2 -46.19 -16.62 1.38
C PRO A 2 -44.69 -16.80 1.70
N THR A 3 -44.12 -17.79 1.01
CA THR A 3 -42.79 -18.43 1.03
C THR A 3 -41.60 -17.60 1.52
N ALA A 4 -41.10 -17.91 2.73
CA ALA A 4 -39.85 -17.38 3.29
C ALA A 4 -38.59 -18.18 2.84
N ASN A 5 -38.54 -18.65 1.59
CA ASN A 5 -37.46 -19.49 1.02
C ASN A 5 -37.08 -19.05 -0.42
N ALA A 6 -37.12 -17.76 -0.73
CA ALA A 6 -36.69 -17.25 -2.03
C ALA A 6 -35.29 -16.66 -1.94
N SER A 7 -34.42 -17.03 -2.88
CA SER A 7 -33.24 -16.22 -3.20
C SER A 7 -33.69 -14.80 -3.53
N VAL A 8 -33.06 -13.80 -2.93
CA VAL A 8 -33.36 -12.38 -3.12
C VAL A 8 -32.23 -11.76 -3.92
N ALA A 9 -32.53 -11.06 -5.00
CA ALA A 9 -31.58 -10.26 -5.75
C ALA A 9 -31.90 -8.77 -5.59
N VAL A 10 -30.91 -7.97 -5.17
CA VAL A 10 -31.04 -6.52 -5.04
C VAL A 10 -29.89 -5.84 -5.77
N SER A 11 -30.19 -4.74 -6.47
CA SER A 11 -29.19 -3.94 -7.16
C SER A 11 -29.16 -2.50 -6.63
N ALA A 12 -27.96 -1.90 -6.57
CA ALA A 12 -27.77 -0.49 -6.24
C ALA A 12 -26.93 0.20 -7.34
N PRO A 13 -27.29 1.43 -7.76
CA PRO A 13 -26.60 2.17 -8.81
C PRO A 13 -25.30 2.81 -8.34
N GLY A 14 -24.44 3.14 -9.31
CA GLY A 14 -23.31 4.04 -9.14
C GLY A 14 -23.76 5.50 -9.01
N LYS A 15 -22.80 6.39 -8.81
CA LYS A 15 -23.07 7.80 -8.51
C LYS A 15 -22.16 8.76 -9.26
N VAL A 16 -22.70 9.96 -9.53
CA VAL A 16 -21.96 11.12 -10.05
C VAL A 16 -22.43 12.36 -9.31
N LEU A 17 -21.47 13.10 -8.74
CA LEU A 17 -21.75 14.40 -8.15
C LEU A 17 -21.55 15.47 -9.23
N LEU A 18 -22.64 15.93 -9.83
CA LEU A 18 -22.62 16.90 -10.94
C LEU A 18 -22.28 18.31 -10.44
N ALA A 19 -22.75 18.68 -9.26
CA ALA A 19 -22.47 19.99 -8.67
C ALA A 19 -22.39 19.91 -7.13
N GLY A 20 -21.63 20.84 -6.53
CA GLY A 20 -21.47 20.91 -5.07
C GLY A 20 -20.34 20.04 -4.49
N GLY A 21 -19.35 19.65 -5.31
CA GLY A 21 -18.16 18.85 -4.94
C GLY A 21 -17.61 19.06 -3.52
N TYR A 22 -17.04 20.24 -3.28
CA TYR A 22 -16.47 20.62 -1.98
C TYR A 22 -17.51 21.17 -1.01
N LEU A 23 -18.61 21.72 -1.53
CA LEU A 23 -19.68 22.34 -0.74
C LEU A 23 -20.37 21.33 0.17
N VAL A 24 -20.60 20.11 -0.32
CA VAL A 24 -21.24 19.01 0.42
C VAL A 24 -20.48 18.60 1.68
N LEU A 25 -19.21 18.99 1.84
CA LEU A 25 -18.46 18.76 3.07
C LEU A 25 -19.02 19.54 4.26
N ASP A 26 -19.64 20.69 3.99
CA ASP A 26 -20.29 21.56 4.97
C ASP A 26 -21.80 21.43 4.84
N ARG A 27 -22.46 21.25 5.98
CA ARG A 27 -23.91 21.04 6.08
C ARG A 27 -24.71 22.25 5.58
N SER A 28 -24.13 23.44 5.58
CA SER A 28 -24.80 24.67 5.13
C SER A 28 -25.16 24.64 3.64
N TYR A 29 -24.53 23.77 2.86
CA TYR A 29 -24.65 23.72 1.40
C TYR A 29 -25.21 22.38 0.91
N THR A 30 -25.59 22.31 -0.37
CA THR A 30 -26.17 21.10 -0.98
C THR A 30 -25.37 20.64 -2.19
N GLY A 31 -25.42 19.33 -2.45
CA GLY A 31 -24.87 18.72 -3.66
C GLY A 31 -25.95 18.20 -4.58
N LEU A 32 -25.69 18.30 -5.88
CA LEU A 32 -26.54 17.73 -6.92
C LEU A 32 -25.94 16.39 -7.35
N VAL A 33 -26.59 15.28 -6.95
CA VAL A 33 -26.11 13.93 -7.21
C VAL A 33 -27.03 13.25 -8.21
N LEU A 34 -26.43 12.60 -9.20
CA LEU A 34 -27.13 11.77 -10.18
C LEU A 34 -26.74 10.31 -10.00
N GLY A 35 -27.75 9.44 -10.02
CA GLY A 35 -27.55 7.99 -10.09
C GLY A 35 -27.09 7.57 -11.48
N LEU A 36 -26.46 6.40 -11.58
CA LEU A 36 -25.96 5.85 -12.83
C LEU A 36 -26.57 4.48 -13.14
N SER A 37 -26.59 4.12 -14.42
CA SER A 37 -27.12 2.84 -14.92
C SER A 37 -26.26 1.63 -14.53
N ALA A 38 -24.97 1.84 -14.23
CA ALA A 38 -24.08 0.80 -13.75
C ALA A 38 -24.47 0.42 -12.31
N ARG A 39 -24.70 -0.88 -12.06
CA ARG A 39 -25.22 -1.39 -10.79
C ARG A 39 -24.36 -2.51 -10.22
N ILE A 40 -24.33 -2.59 -8.89
CA ILE A 40 -23.84 -3.77 -8.16
C ILE A 40 -25.06 -4.57 -7.70
N ASN A 41 -25.07 -5.85 -8.06
CA ASN A 41 -26.12 -6.81 -7.79
C ASN A 41 -25.63 -7.76 -6.70
N VAL A 42 -26.45 -7.93 -5.66
CA VAL A 42 -26.21 -8.89 -4.58
C VAL A 42 -27.36 -9.87 -4.55
N ILE A 43 -27.02 -11.15 -4.57
CA ILE A 43 -27.97 -12.26 -4.49
C ILE A 43 -27.74 -12.96 -3.16
N ALA A 44 -28.72 -12.94 -2.27
CA ALA A 44 -28.71 -13.69 -1.01
C ALA A 44 -29.63 -14.92 -1.11
N GLY A 45 -29.11 -16.09 -0.75
CA GLY A 45 -29.88 -17.34 -0.66
C GLY A 45 -29.51 -18.14 0.58
N GLU A 46 -30.43 -18.97 1.06
CA GLU A 46 -30.21 -19.84 2.22
C GLU A 46 -29.33 -21.05 1.84
N ILE A 47 -28.40 -21.44 2.72
CA ILE A 47 -27.65 -22.69 2.57
C ILE A 47 -28.47 -23.81 3.22
N ILE A 48 -29.04 -24.69 2.41
CA ILE A 48 -29.85 -25.82 2.90
C ILE A 48 -28.90 -26.89 3.47
N THR A 49 -28.96 -27.12 4.78
CA THR A 49 -28.20 -28.18 5.47
C THR A 49 -29.10 -29.38 5.77
N THR A 50 -28.49 -30.57 5.89
CA THR A 50 -29.20 -31.78 6.33
C THR A 50 -29.64 -31.66 7.80
N GLU A 51 -30.77 -32.28 8.15
CA GLU A 51 -31.31 -32.26 9.53
C GLU A 51 -30.25 -32.68 10.56
N GLY A 52 -30.00 -31.82 11.56
CA GLY A 52 -29.02 -32.04 12.63
C GLY A 52 -27.71 -31.26 12.53
N VAL A 53 -27.39 -30.64 11.39
CA VAL A 53 -26.20 -29.78 11.23
C VAL A 53 -26.59 -28.30 11.29
N GLN A 54 -26.29 -27.66 12.42
CA GLN A 54 -26.35 -26.20 12.55
C GLN A 54 -25.03 -25.59 12.10
N LEU A 55 -25.04 -24.95 10.93
CA LEU A 55 -23.95 -24.09 10.46
C LEU A 55 -24.27 -22.64 10.83
N ASN A 56 -23.28 -21.92 11.35
CA ASN A 56 -23.32 -20.47 11.55
C ASN A 56 -22.30 -19.82 10.62
N GLU A 57 -22.48 -20.03 9.31
CA GLU A 57 -21.55 -19.59 8.27
C GLU A 57 -22.28 -18.72 7.23
N ILE A 58 -21.64 -17.64 6.82
CA ILE A 58 -22.03 -16.82 5.66
C ILE A 58 -20.93 -16.93 4.62
N VAL A 59 -21.28 -17.42 3.44
CA VAL A 59 -20.35 -17.56 2.32
C VAL A 59 -20.60 -16.44 1.33
N VAL A 60 -19.60 -15.61 1.06
CA VAL A 60 -19.66 -14.49 0.11
C VAL A 60 -18.77 -14.80 -1.08
N ASP A 61 -19.35 -14.87 -2.27
CA ASP A 61 -18.67 -15.14 -3.53
C ASP A 61 -18.75 -13.93 -4.47
N SER A 62 -17.62 -13.53 -5.05
CA SER A 62 -17.59 -12.62 -6.20
C SER A 62 -16.89 -13.31 -7.38
N PRO A 63 -17.65 -14.02 -8.25
CA PRO A 63 -17.09 -14.88 -9.28
C PRO A 63 -16.37 -14.14 -10.42
N GLN A 64 -16.40 -12.79 -10.40
CA GLN A 64 -15.74 -11.95 -11.39
C GLN A 64 -14.24 -11.79 -11.13
N PHE A 65 -13.75 -12.03 -9.91
CA PHE A 65 -12.35 -11.80 -9.54
C PHE A 65 -11.67 -13.10 -9.08
N GLN A 66 -10.36 -13.18 -9.24
CA GLN A 66 -9.57 -14.29 -8.71
C GLN A 66 -9.53 -14.25 -7.18
N ASP A 67 -9.65 -15.43 -6.56
CA ASP A 67 -9.61 -15.64 -5.10
C ASP A 67 -10.61 -14.81 -4.28
N ALA A 68 -11.69 -14.33 -4.91
CA ALA A 68 -12.71 -13.50 -4.27
C ALA A 68 -13.85 -14.33 -3.66
N GLN A 69 -13.48 -15.25 -2.77
CA GLN A 69 -14.41 -15.99 -1.92
C GLN A 69 -14.06 -15.74 -0.44
N TRP A 70 -15.05 -15.30 0.33
CA TRP A 70 -14.91 -15.04 1.76
C TRP A 70 -15.91 -15.90 2.54
N ARG A 71 -15.44 -16.56 3.59
CA ARG A 71 -16.29 -17.31 4.52
C ARG A 71 -16.26 -16.60 5.86
N TYR A 72 -17.41 -16.37 6.44
CA TYR A 72 -17.55 -15.65 7.70
C TYR A 72 -18.34 -16.48 8.71
N GLY A 73 -17.77 -16.68 9.88
CA GLY A 73 -18.50 -17.15 11.05
C GLY A 73 -19.17 -15.96 11.73
N TYR A 74 -20.34 -16.17 12.34
CA TYR A 74 -21.00 -15.14 13.14
C TYR A 74 -21.43 -15.70 14.50
N HIS A 75 -21.35 -14.86 15.52
CA HIS A 75 -21.84 -15.20 16.86
C HIS A 75 -22.39 -13.95 17.56
N LEU A 76 -23.35 -14.16 18.46
CA LEU A 76 -23.89 -13.09 19.30
C LEU A 76 -22.88 -12.73 20.40
N ALA A 77 -22.51 -11.46 20.51
CA ALA A 77 -21.67 -10.94 21.57
C ALA A 77 -22.48 -10.72 22.87
N PRO A 78 -21.87 -10.93 24.05
CA PRO A 78 -22.52 -10.71 25.34
C PRO A 78 -22.88 -9.23 25.56
N GLU A 79 -23.69 -8.95 26.59
CA GLU A 79 -24.05 -7.58 27.01
C GLU A 79 -24.64 -6.69 25.90
N LYS A 80 -25.44 -7.30 25.01
CA LYS A 80 -26.03 -6.62 23.85
C LYS A 80 -24.98 -5.99 22.93
N GLY A 81 -23.83 -6.67 22.77
CA GLY A 81 -22.76 -6.26 21.87
C GLY A 81 -23.07 -6.48 20.38
N GLY A 82 -24.21 -7.08 20.05
CA GLY A 82 -24.63 -7.36 18.68
C GLY A 82 -23.96 -8.60 18.10
N ILE A 83 -24.02 -8.74 16.78
CA ILE A 83 -23.42 -9.87 16.06
C ILE A 83 -22.01 -9.51 15.65
N LYS A 84 -21.06 -10.30 16.13
CA LYS A 84 -19.66 -10.23 15.72
C LYS A 84 -19.43 -11.24 14.60
N VAL A 85 -18.84 -10.76 13.52
CA VAL A 85 -18.49 -11.55 12.34
C VAL A 85 -16.98 -11.78 12.36
N THR A 86 -16.54 -13.00 12.05
CA THR A 86 -15.12 -13.37 11.99
C THR A 86 -14.84 -14.09 10.67
N GLN A 87 -13.82 -13.65 9.93
CA GLN A 87 -13.43 -14.33 8.70
C GLN A 87 -12.81 -15.70 9.01
N LEU A 88 -13.36 -16.75 8.39
CA LEU A 88 -12.84 -18.11 8.44
C LEU A 88 -11.78 -18.28 7.34
N GLN A 89 -10.69 -18.99 7.66
CA GLN A 89 -9.58 -19.15 6.72
C GLN A 89 -10.00 -19.99 5.49
N VAL A 90 -9.85 -19.40 4.30
CA VAL A 90 -9.99 -20.07 3.00
C VAL A 90 -8.64 -20.02 2.30
N GLY A 91 -7.91 -21.13 2.27
CA GLY A 91 -6.61 -21.22 1.58
C GLY A 91 -5.37 -20.73 2.37
N PRO A 92 -4.21 -20.55 1.69
CA PRO A 92 -2.93 -20.25 2.33
C PRO A 92 -2.74 -18.79 2.78
N THR A 93 -3.54 -17.86 2.26
CA THR A 93 -3.46 -16.41 2.53
C THR A 93 -4.83 -15.83 2.85
N ILE A 94 -4.94 -15.04 3.92
CA ILE A 94 -6.20 -14.37 4.29
C ILE A 94 -6.30 -13.03 3.54
N SER A 95 -7.21 -12.94 2.58
CA SER A 95 -7.57 -11.68 1.92
C SER A 95 -8.81 -11.08 2.60
N ALA A 96 -8.61 -10.13 3.52
CA ALA A 96 -9.71 -9.47 4.21
C ALA A 96 -10.45 -8.46 3.32
N ASN A 97 -11.77 -8.36 3.48
CA ASN A 97 -12.60 -7.35 2.85
C ASN A 97 -13.39 -6.58 3.92
N PRO A 98 -12.85 -5.44 4.42
CA PRO A 98 -13.45 -4.68 5.51
C PRO A 98 -14.88 -4.23 5.21
N PHE A 99 -15.18 -3.85 3.97
CA PHE A 99 -16.52 -3.40 3.59
C PHE A 99 -17.58 -4.50 3.76
N VAL A 100 -17.26 -5.75 3.38
CA VAL A 100 -18.19 -6.87 3.53
C VAL A 100 -18.33 -7.27 5.00
N GLU A 101 -17.22 -7.40 5.70
CA GLU A 101 -17.19 -7.82 7.11
C GLU A 101 -17.93 -6.85 8.04
N THR A 102 -17.66 -5.55 7.91
CA THR A 102 -18.34 -4.51 8.69
C THR A 102 -19.82 -4.44 8.34
N THR A 103 -20.17 -4.53 7.05
CA THR A 103 -21.58 -4.52 6.62
C THR A 103 -22.36 -5.71 7.19
N LEU A 104 -21.78 -6.91 7.16
CA LEU A 104 -22.38 -8.09 7.79
C LEU A 104 -22.57 -7.87 9.29
N SER A 105 -21.57 -7.34 10.00
CA SER A 105 -21.66 -7.08 11.44
C SER A 105 -22.79 -6.10 11.78
N TYR A 106 -22.90 -4.99 11.05
CA TYR A 106 -23.94 -3.98 11.28
C TYR A 106 -25.34 -4.49 10.88
N ALA A 107 -25.47 -5.07 9.67
CA ALA A 107 -26.76 -5.53 9.16
C ALA A 107 -27.33 -6.69 9.99
N LEU A 108 -26.53 -7.69 10.32
CA LEU A 108 -26.96 -8.82 11.13
C LEU A 108 -27.29 -8.38 12.56
N THR A 109 -26.50 -7.48 13.15
CA THR A 109 -26.82 -6.90 14.48
C THR A 109 -28.18 -6.22 14.48
N TYR A 110 -28.47 -5.41 13.45
CA TYR A 110 -29.77 -4.75 13.33
C TYR A 110 -30.91 -5.76 13.17
N ILE A 111 -30.74 -6.76 12.29
CA ILE A 111 -31.71 -7.83 12.07
C ILE A 111 -32.00 -8.57 13.38
N ASP A 112 -30.96 -8.99 14.11
CA ASP A 112 -31.08 -9.69 15.38
C ASP A 112 -31.79 -8.84 16.44
N ALA A 113 -31.45 -7.56 16.55
CA ALA A 113 -32.10 -6.64 17.50
C ALA A 113 -33.59 -6.45 17.20
N VAL A 114 -33.97 -6.28 15.93
CA VAL A 114 -35.36 -6.10 15.50
C VAL A 114 -36.18 -7.38 15.69
N VAL A 115 -35.60 -8.54 15.39
CA VAL A 115 -36.25 -9.86 15.53
C VAL A 115 -36.41 -10.23 17.01
N SER A 116 -35.36 -10.04 17.81
CA SER A 116 -35.34 -10.33 19.26
C SER A 116 -36.30 -9.44 20.05
N SER A 117 -36.45 -8.17 19.67
CA SER A 117 -37.39 -7.22 20.29
C SER A 117 -38.87 -7.64 20.12
N LYS A 118 -39.21 -8.37 19.04
CA LYS A 118 -40.59 -8.73 18.68
C LYS A 118 -41.00 -10.18 18.97
N ARG A 119 -40.24 -10.93 19.80
CA ARG A 119 -40.52 -12.33 20.22
C ARG A 119 -40.73 -13.33 19.06
N SER A 120 -40.09 -13.12 17.92
CA SER A 120 -40.06 -14.12 16.84
C SER A 120 -38.77 -14.92 16.92
N HIS A 121 -38.83 -16.19 17.29
CA HIS A 121 -37.67 -17.09 17.25
C HIS A 121 -37.37 -17.48 15.81
N SER A 122 -36.49 -16.73 15.15
CA SER A 122 -35.82 -17.16 13.92
C SER A 122 -34.35 -16.83 14.07
N ALA A 123 -33.54 -17.84 14.43
CA ALA A 123 -32.10 -17.75 14.37
C ALA A 123 -31.70 -17.33 12.95
N ILE A 124 -30.79 -16.36 12.83
CA ILE A 124 -30.15 -16.05 11.54
C ILE A 124 -29.58 -17.36 11.01
N LYS A 125 -30.04 -17.76 9.84
CA LYS A 125 -29.62 -19.02 9.20
C LYS A 125 -28.36 -18.79 8.36
N SER A 126 -27.66 -19.87 8.04
CA SER A 126 -26.54 -19.81 7.10
C SER A 126 -27.00 -19.38 5.71
N SER A 127 -26.27 -18.45 5.09
CA SER A 127 -26.62 -17.91 3.78
C SER A 127 -25.41 -17.82 2.85
N ARG A 128 -25.67 -17.95 1.55
CA ARG A 128 -24.73 -17.71 0.47
C ARG A 128 -25.08 -16.40 -0.20
N ILE A 129 -24.09 -15.55 -0.36
CA ILE A 129 -24.20 -14.21 -0.93
C ILE A 129 -23.33 -14.17 -2.18
N ILE A 130 -23.89 -13.79 -3.32
CA ILE A 130 -23.15 -13.64 -4.58
C ILE A 130 -23.16 -12.16 -4.95
N ILE A 131 -21.96 -11.60 -5.20
CA ILE A 131 -21.77 -10.19 -5.53
C ILE A 131 -21.29 -10.06 -6.97
N LEU A 132 -22.09 -9.36 -7.79
CA LEU A 132 -21.87 -9.14 -9.21
C LEU A 132 -21.92 -7.64 -9.54
N ALA A 133 -20.83 -7.07 -10.01
CA ALA A 133 -20.73 -5.68 -10.43
C ALA A 133 -20.73 -5.56 -11.96
N ASP A 134 -21.45 -4.58 -12.50
CA ASP A 134 -21.37 -4.23 -13.92
C ASP A 134 -19.94 -3.85 -14.32
N ASN A 135 -19.55 -4.18 -15.56
CA ASN A 135 -18.18 -4.00 -16.06
C ASN A 135 -17.67 -2.55 -15.94
N ASP A 136 -18.55 -1.56 -16.05
CA ASP A 136 -18.19 -0.13 -16.00
C ASP A 136 -17.62 0.35 -14.66
N TYR A 137 -17.71 -0.43 -13.57
CA TYR A 137 -17.05 -0.12 -12.30
C TYR A 137 -15.53 -0.30 -12.31
N TYR A 138 -14.98 -1.01 -13.32
CA TYR A 138 -13.57 -1.38 -13.38
C TYR A 138 -12.96 -1.08 -14.75
N SER A 139 -11.77 -0.47 -14.77
CA SER A 139 -11.11 -0.14 -16.04
C SER A 139 -10.49 -1.39 -16.69
N HIS A 140 -10.63 -1.52 -18.01
CA HIS A 140 -10.15 -2.69 -18.75
C HIS A 140 -8.72 -2.48 -19.29
N SER A 141 -7.70 -3.02 -18.62
CA SER A 141 -6.31 -2.99 -19.14
C SER A 141 -6.00 -4.14 -20.12
N HIS A 142 -6.80 -5.21 -20.10
CA HIS A 142 -6.66 -6.34 -21.01
C HIS A 142 -8.02 -6.73 -21.60
N ALA A 143 -8.04 -6.99 -22.90
CA ALA A 143 -9.20 -7.47 -23.64
C ALA A 143 -9.72 -8.78 -23.02
N ALA A 144 -10.72 -8.69 -22.15
CA ALA A 144 -11.45 -9.85 -21.66
C ALA A 144 -12.29 -10.42 -22.81
N SER A 145 -12.10 -11.70 -23.10
CA SER A 145 -12.74 -12.45 -24.18
C SER A 145 -14.21 -12.81 -23.92
N SER A 146 -14.86 -12.25 -22.89
CA SER A 146 -16.23 -12.60 -22.50
C SER A 146 -17.24 -11.48 -22.84
N SER A 147 -18.16 -11.77 -23.76
CA SER A 147 -19.22 -10.86 -24.24
C SER A 147 -20.43 -10.75 -23.30
N GLY A 148 -20.21 -10.59 -21.98
CA GLY A 148 -21.28 -10.59 -20.97
C GLY A 148 -21.28 -9.35 -20.06
N ARG A 149 -22.46 -9.04 -19.49
CA ARG A 149 -22.67 -7.93 -18.52
C ARG A 149 -21.77 -8.03 -17.28
N PHE A 150 -21.45 -9.26 -16.86
CA PHE A 150 -20.54 -9.57 -15.74
C PHE A 150 -19.31 -10.32 -16.26
N ALA A 151 -18.30 -9.58 -16.71
CA ALA A 151 -17.05 -10.16 -17.20
C ALA A 151 -16.21 -10.73 -16.05
N LYS A 152 -15.43 -11.77 -16.34
CA LYS A 152 -14.42 -12.31 -15.42
C LYS A 152 -13.09 -11.60 -15.65
N PHE A 153 -12.49 -11.12 -14.58
CA PHE A 153 -11.22 -10.42 -14.56
C PHE A 153 -10.09 -11.38 -14.16
N PRO A 154 -8.94 -11.37 -14.86
CA PRO A 154 -7.78 -12.20 -14.52
C PRO A 154 -6.95 -11.62 -13.35
N VAL A 155 -7.55 -10.74 -12.54
CA VAL A 155 -6.91 -10.05 -11.42
C VAL A 155 -7.70 -10.26 -10.13
N THR A 156 -7.05 -10.05 -8.99
CA THR A 156 -7.72 -9.98 -7.68
C THR A 156 -8.52 -8.68 -7.57
N LEU A 157 -9.48 -8.61 -6.64
CA LEU A 157 -10.28 -7.41 -6.40
C LEU A 157 -9.42 -6.18 -6.04
N GLN A 158 -8.27 -6.37 -5.38
CA GLN A 158 -7.34 -5.29 -5.03
C GLN A 158 -6.53 -4.81 -6.24
N GLY A 159 -6.25 -5.67 -7.21
CA GLY A 159 -5.52 -5.34 -8.44
C GLY A 159 -6.39 -4.77 -9.56
N ALA A 160 -7.70 -4.63 -9.35
CA ALA A 160 -8.62 -4.05 -10.33
C ALA A 160 -8.74 -2.53 -10.13
N ASN A 161 -8.41 -1.77 -11.19
CA ASN A 161 -8.56 -0.33 -11.23
C ASN A 161 -10.04 0.07 -11.19
N LYS A 162 -10.42 0.98 -10.30
CA LYS A 162 -11.82 1.43 -10.12
C LYS A 162 -12.06 2.73 -10.88
N THR A 163 -13.18 2.84 -11.57
CA THR A 163 -13.56 4.01 -12.41
C THR A 163 -14.18 5.18 -11.64
N GLY A 164 -14.01 5.23 -10.31
CA GLY A 164 -14.53 6.33 -9.48
C GLY A 164 -16.05 6.38 -9.26
N LEU A 165 -16.84 5.45 -9.84
CA LEU A 165 -18.32 5.46 -9.77
C LEU A 165 -18.95 5.15 -8.40
N GLY A 166 -18.16 5.04 -7.33
CA GLY A 166 -18.65 4.74 -5.97
C GLY A 166 -18.92 3.25 -5.69
N SER A 167 -18.10 2.34 -6.22
CA SER A 167 -18.30 0.89 -6.08
C SER A 167 -18.44 0.39 -4.63
N SER A 168 -17.72 0.98 -3.66
CA SER A 168 -17.83 0.57 -2.25
C SER A 168 -19.18 0.93 -1.63
N ALA A 169 -19.77 2.08 -1.97
CA ALA A 169 -21.06 2.49 -1.44
C ALA A 169 -22.21 1.71 -2.07
N ALA A 170 -22.15 1.47 -3.38
CA ALA A 170 -23.10 0.60 -4.07
C ALA A 170 -23.05 -0.83 -3.52
N LEU A 171 -21.85 -1.35 -3.21
CA LEU A 171 -21.66 -2.66 -2.59
C LEU A 171 -22.30 -2.73 -1.20
N VAL A 172 -21.97 -1.78 -0.31
CA VAL A 172 -22.53 -1.76 1.07
C VAL A 172 -24.05 -1.62 1.03
N THR A 173 -24.58 -0.77 0.15
CA THR A 173 -26.02 -0.52 0.03
C THR A 173 -26.77 -1.74 -0.50
N SER A 174 -26.31 -2.34 -1.61
CA SER A 174 -26.92 -3.55 -2.18
C SER A 174 -26.82 -4.75 -1.24
N LEU A 175 -25.70 -4.92 -0.54
CA LEU A 175 -25.50 -5.98 0.46
C LEU A 175 -26.44 -5.79 1.66
N THR A 176 -26.50 -4.58 2.23
CA THR A 176 -27.41 -4.27 3.35
C THR A 176 -28.86 -4.50 2.95
N ALA A 177 -29.27 -3.99 1.79
CA ALA A 177 -30.63 -4.15 1.29
C ALA A 177 -31.00 -5.62 1.02
N SER A 178 -30.08 -6.39 0.44
CA SER A 178 -30.27 -7.83 0.20
C SER A 178 -30.42 -8.60 1.51
N LEU A 179 -29.63 -8.29 2.53
CA LEU A 179 -29.70 -8.95 3.85
C LEU A 179 -31.00 -8.60 4.58
N LEU A 180 -31.38 -7.31 4.63
CA LEU A 180 -32.63 -6.89 5.26
C LEU A 180 -33.84 -7.54 4.58
N THR A 181 -33.87 -7.55 3.25
CA THR A 181 -34.98 -8.15 2.48
C THR A 181 -35.02 -9.67 2.59
N HIS A 182 -33.87 -10.34 2.75
CA HIS A 182 -33.80 -11.78 2.89
C HIS A 182 -34.22 -12.27 4.29
N TYR A 183 -33.79 -11.59 5.35
CA TYR A 183 -34.03 -12.03 6.73
C TYR A 183 -35.25 -11.40 7.40
N LEU A 184 -35.67 -10.21 6.99
CA LEU A 184 -36.84 -9.54 7.56
C LEU A 184 -38.07 -9.75 6.67
N PRO A 185 -39.25 -10.01 7.26
CA PRO A 185 -40.49 -10.04 6.50
C PRO A 185 -40.83 -8.63 5.96
N THR A 186 -41.56 -8.58 4.85
CA THR A 186 -42.01 -7.33 4.22
C THR A 186 -42.86 -6.42 5.11
N SER A 187 -43.45 -6.97 6.17
CA SER A 187 -44.18 -6.19 7.19
C SER A 187 -43.27 -5.38 8.12
N ILE A 188 -41.99 -5.74 8.21
CA ILE A 188 -40.99 -5.06 9.04
C ILE A 188 -40.09 -4.16 8.17
N PHE A 189 -39.64 -4.68 7.03
CA PHE A 189 -38.79 -3.93 6.11
C PHE A 189 -39.30 -4.09 4.69
N ASP A 190 -39.63 -2.97 4.04
CA ASP A 190 -40.02 -2.92 2.65
C ASP A 190 -39.17 -1.88 1.92
N LEU A 191 -38.38 -2.36 0.95
CA LEU A 191 -37.47 -1.56 0.13
C LEU A 191 -38.20 -0.47 -0.69
N SER A 192 -39.47 -0.70 -1.03
CA SER A 192 -40.28 0.26 -1.79
C SER A 192 -40.82 1.41 -0.94
N SER A 193 -40.89 1.22 0.38
CA SER A 193 -41.43 2.19 1.32
C SER A 193 -40.42 3.30 1.64
N LYS A 194 -40.90 4.53 1.89
CA LYS A 194 -40.04 5.66 2.29
C LYS A 194 -39.31 5.39 3.61
N GLN A 195 -40.00 4.76 4.56
CA GLN A 195 -39.41 4.36 5.85
C GLN A 195 -38.32 3.29 5.66
N GLY A 196 -38.56 2.27 4.82
CA GLY A 196 -37.56 1.24 4.53
C GLY A 196 -36.32 1.81 3.84
N LYS A 197 -36.48 2.72 2.88
CA LYS A 197 -35.33 3.45 2.28
C LYS A 197 -34.57 4.27 3.31
N GLN A 198 -35.25 4.92 4.25
CA GLN A 198 -34.62 5.67 5.33
C GLN A 198 -33.81 4.76 6.27
N THR A 199 -34.40 3.65 6.72
CA THR A 199 -33.72 2.64 7.54
C THR A 199 -32.49 2.09 6.80
N LEU A 200 -32.63 1.74 5.52
CA LEU A 200 -31.54 1.25 4.69
C LEU A 200 -30.42 2.28 4.56
N HIS A 201 -30.77 3.54 4.26
CA HIS A 201 -29.81 4.64 4.17
C HIS A 201 -29.01 4.79 5.47
N ASN A 202 -29.69 4.89 6.61
CA ASN A 202 -29.04 5.13 7.90
C ASN A 202 -28.11 3.97 8.27
N LEU A 203 -28.55 2.72 8.06
CA LEU A 203 -27.77 1.52 8.37
C LEU A 203 -26.57 1.36 7.42
N ALA A 204 -26.78 1.50 6.11
CA ALA A 204 -25.71 1.41 5.11
C ALA A 204 -24.69 2.54 5.29
N GLN A 205 -25.13 3.75 5.64
CA GLN A 205 -24.26 4.90 5.90
C GLN A 205 -23.41 4.68 7.16
N ALA A 206 -23.99 4.13 8.23
CA ALA A 206 -23.23 3.78 9.44
C ALA A 206 -22.18 2.70 9.16
N ALA A 207 -22.56 1.63 8.44
CA ALA A 207 -21.66 0.55 8.07
C ALA A 207 -20.54 1.02 7.13
N HIS A 208 -20.85 1.85 6.14
CA HIS A 208 -19.88 2.40 5.18
C HIS A 208 -18.88 3.33 5.87
N CYS A 209 -19.34 4.25 6.74
CA CYS A 209 -18.45 5.11 7.52
C CYS A 209 -17.53 4.32 8.45
N ALA A 210 -18.05 3.27 9.11
CA ALA A 210 -17.26 2.40 9.96
C ALA A 210 -16.20 1.62 9.16
N ALA A 211 -16.55 1.07 7.99
CA ALA A 211 -15.62 0.37 7.12
C ALA A 211 -14.53 1.29 6.53
N GLN A 212 -14.85 2.57 6.30
CA GLN A 212 -13.92 3.56 5.77
C GLN A 212 -13.02 4.19 6.86
N GLY A 213 -13.33 4.00 8.14
CA GLY A 213 -12.59 4.60 9.28
C GLY A 213 -12.78 6.11 9.44
N LYS A 214 -13.61 6.76 8.62
CA LYS A 214 -13.87 8.21 8.68
C LYS A 214 -15.31 8.55 8.29
N VAL A 215 -15.82 9.64 8.86
CA VAL A 215 -17.11 10.19 8.45
C VAL A 215 -16.91 10.95 7.14
N GLY A 216 -17.14 10.27 6.01
CA GLY A 216 -17.17 10.86 4.67
C GLY A 216 -18.33 11.84 4.47
N SER A 217 -18.49 12.31 3.23
CA SER A 217 -19.58 13.22 2.84
C SER A 217 -20.96 12.56 2.85
N GLY A 218 -21.04 11.23 2.69
CA GLY A 218 -22.27 10.43 2.78
C GLY A 218 -23.19 10.47 1.55
N PHE A 219 -22.94 11.35 0.58
CA PHE A 219 -23.77 11.44 -0.63
C PHE A 219 -23.72 10.16 -1.49
N ASP A 220 -22.63 9.41 -1.38
CA ASP A 220 -22.42 8.09 -1.97
C ASP A 220 -23.56 7.10 -1.71
N VAL A 221 -23.87 6.90 -0.43
CA VAL A 221 -24.90 5.96 0.00
C VAL A 221 -26.28 6.53 -0.27
N ALA A 222 -26.46 7.84 -0.11
CA ALA A 222 -27.70 8.52 -0.49
C ALA A 222 -28.05 8.29 -1.96
N ALA A 223 -27.08 8.44 -2.87
CA ALA A 223 -27.29 8.17 -4.29
C ALA A 223 -27.59 6.69 -4.58
N ALA A 224 -26.90 5.77 -3.90
CA ALA A 224 -27.16 4.34 -4.04
C ALA A 224 -28.57 3.94 -3.55
N VAL A 225 -29.11 4.61 -2.52
CA VAL A 225 -30.45 4.31 -1.98
C VAL A 225 -31.56 5.02 -2.75
N TYR A 226 -31.45 6.33 -2.94
CA TYR A 226 -32.51 7.17 -3.49
C TYR A 226 -32.38 7.39 -4.99
N GLY A 227 -31.19 7.24 -5.57
CA GLY A 227 -30.89 7.52 -6.96
C GLY A 227 -30.47 8.97 -7.17
N SER A 228 -31.04 9.63 -8.18
CA SER A 228 -30.77 11.05 -8.43
C SER A 228 -31.47 11.94 -7.41
N CYS A 229 -30.71 12.77 -6.68
CA CYS A 229 -31.24 13.58 -5.58
C CYS A 229 -30.40 14.84 -5.30
N THR A 230 -31.03 15.83 -4.66
CA THR A 230 -30.30 16.90 -3.98
C THR A 230 -29.97 16.43 -2.56
N TYR A 231 -28.69 16.47 -2.20
CA TYR A 231 -28.18 15.92 -0.96
C TYR A 231 -27.60 17.00 -0.06
N ARG A 232 -27.97 16.99 1.23
CA ARG A 232 -27.32 17.73 2.31
C ARG A 232 -26.79 16.75 3.34
N ARG A 233 -25.52 16.95 3.73
CA ARG A 233 -24.80 16.06 4.64
C ARG A 233 -25.37 16.08 6.07
N PHE A 234 -25.38 14.90 6.70
CA PHE A 234 -25.71 14.73 8.12
C PHE A 234 -24.56 15.16 9.05
N SER A 235 -24.89 15.47 10.31
CA SER A 235 -23.90 15.84 11.33
C SER A 235 -23.04 14.64 11.75
N PRO A 236 -21.69 14.72 11.67
CA PRO A 236 -20.80 13.62 12.06
C PRO A 236 -20.97 13.12 13.50
N ALA A 237 -21.46 13.98 14.39
CA ALA A 237 -21.74 13.68 15.80
C ALA A 237 -22.81 12.58 16.00
N ILE A 238 -23.64 12.30 15.00
CA ILE A 238 -24.66 11.23 15.07
C ILE A 238 -23.99 9.86 15.15
N LEU A 239 -22.91 9.65 14.38
CA LEU A 239 -22.22 8.37 14.28
C LEU A 239 -21.13 8.19 15.33
N SER A 240 -20.56 9.27 15.88
CA SER A 240 -19.52 9.20 16.92
C SER A 240 -19.98 8.57 18.24
N VAL A 241 -21.30 8.36 18.41
CA VAL A 241 -21.89 7.74 19.60
C VAL A 241 -21.84 6.20 19.53
N LEU A 242 -21.67 5.63 18.33
CA LEU A 242 -21.64 4.19 18.13
C LEU A 242 -20.31 3.59 18.62
N PRO A 243 -20.34 2.59 19.52
CA PRO A 243 -19.14 1.85 19.90
C PRO A 243 -18.77 0.85 18.80
N GLU A 244 -17.62 0.20 18.93
CA GLU A 244 -17.20 -0.83 17.97
C GLU A 244 -18.13 -2.06 17.99
N PRO A 245 -18.32 -2.76 16.85
CA PRO A 245 -19.09 -4.00 16.81
C PRO A 245 -18.56 -5.04 17.80
N GLY A 246 -19.46 -5.58 18.64
CA GLY A 246 -19.11 -6.51 19.72
C GLY A 246 -18.86 -5.86 21.08
N ALA A 247 -18.74 -4.52 21.16
CA ALA A 247 -18.63 -3.81 22.43
C ALA A 247 -19.99 -3.71 23.16
N PRO A 248 -20.02 -3.64 24.50
CA PRO A 248 -21.27 -3.63 25.27
C PRO A 248 -22.24 -2.52 24.85
N GLY A 249 -23.52 -2.88 24.65
CA GLY A 249 -24.59 -1.95 24.27
C GLY A 249 -24.53 -1.45 22.81
N PHE A 250 -23.70 -2.04 21.94
CA PHE A 250 -23.66 -1.70 20.52
C PHE A 250 -25.02 -1.89 19.83
N SER A 251 -25.72 -3.00 20.07
CA SER A 251 -26.97 -3.31 19.36
C SER A 251 -28.10 -2.30 19.66
N ASP A 252 -28.26 -1.92 20.93
CA ASP A 252 -29.29 -0.95 21.36
C ASP A 252 -28.98 0.45 20.80
N LYS A 253 -27.71 0.86 20.82
CA LYS A 253 -27.28 2.15 20.25
C LYS A 253 -27.42 2.17 18.74
N LEU A 254 -27.10 1.08 18.05
CA LEU A 254 -27.28 0.96 16.60
C LEU A 254 -28.76 1.10 16.24
N LEU A 255 -29.65 0.39 16.94
CA LEU A 255 -31.09 0.49 16.71
C LEU A 255 -31.62 1.91 16.98
N ALA A 256 -31.17 2.55 18.06
CA ALA A 256 -31.53 3.93 18.37
C ALA A 256 -31.01 4.95 17.35
N VAL A 257 -29.86 4.70 16.71
CA VAL A 257 -29.32 5.55 15.64
C VAL A 257 -30.05 5.32 14.33
N VAL A 258 -30.33 4.07 13.95
CA VAL A 258 -30.94 3.73 12.65
C VAL A 258 -32.42 4.12 12.61
N ASP A 259 -33.19 3.77 13.64
CA ASP A 259 -34.64 4.01 13.70
C ASP A 259 -34.99 5.35 14.39
N GLY A 260 -34.00 6.07 14.92
CA GLY A 260 -34.22 7.33 15.64
C GLY A 260 -34.44 8.53 14.73
N GLU A 261 -35.22 9.51 15.21
CA GLU A 261 -35.52 10.78 14.50
C GLU A 261 -34.34 11.78 14.47
N LYS A 262 -33.15 11.38 14.93
CA LYS A 262 -31.99 12.28 15.10
C LYS A 262 -31.18 12.53 13.83
N TRP A 263 -31.48 11.83 12.73
CA TRP A 263 -30.79 12.04 11.46
C TRP A 263 -31.21 13.37 10.85
N ASP A 264 -30.28 14.32 10.81
CA ASP A 264 -30.44 15.65 10.25
C ASP A 264 -30.00 15.74 8.77
N VAL A 265 -29.96 14.58 8.10
CA VAL A 265 -29.73 14.46 6.66
C VAL A 265 -30.94 15.00 5.92
N GLU A 266 -30.70 15.73 4.82
CA GLU A 266 -31.77 16.10 3.90
C GLU A 266 -31.48 15.50 2.54
N VAL A 267 -32.37 14.60 2.11
CA VAL A 267 -32.35 14.03 0.78
C VAL A 267 -33.65 14.39 0.11
N GLN A 268 -33.57 15.17 -0.96
CA GLN A 268 -34.71 15.51 -1.80
C GLN A 268 -34.62 14.70 -3.09
N ASP A 269 -35.45 13.65 -3.18
CA ASP A 269 -35.62 12.79 -4.35
C ASP A 269 -36.68 13.32 -5.33
N ASP A 270 -37.52 14.28 -4.92
CA ASP A 270 -38.68 14.80 -5.66
C ASP A 270 -38.37 15.87 -6.74
N GLY A 271 -37.26 15.79 -7.49
CA GLY A 271 -37.11 16.77 -8.58
C GLY A 271 -35.84 16.88 -9.39
N VAL A 272 -34.78 16.12 -9.13
CA VAL A 272 -33.59 16.15 -9.99
C VAL A 272 -33.77 15.06 -11.04
N THR A 273 -34.54 15.38 -12.08
CA THR A 273 -34.72 14.48 -13.23
C THR A 273 -33.87 14.94 -14.39
N VAL A 274 -33.28 13.99 -15.10
CA VAL A 274 -32.70 14.28 -16.41
C VAL A 274 -33.88 14.42 -17.38
N PRO A 275 -34.07 15.58 -18.02
CA PRO A 275 -35.19 15.81 -18.94
C PRO A 275 -35.17 14.79 -20.10
N PRO A 276 -36.34 14.41 -20.64
CA PRO A 276 -36.39 13.50 -21.78
C PRO A 276 -35.61 14.09 -22.98
N GLY A 277 -34.74 13.27 -23.57
CA GLY A 277 -33.84 13.68 -24.65
C GLY A 277 -32.46 14.19 -24.20
N LEU A 278 -32.22 14.33 -22.89
CA LEU A 278 -30.91 14.58 -22.31
C LEU A 278 -30.34 13.28 -21.70
N VAL A 279 -29.04 13.04 -21.86
CA VAL A 279 -28.32 11.94 -21.22
C VAL A 279 -27.05 12.45 -20.55
N LEU A 280 -26.80 11.96 -19.33
CA LEU A 280 -25.52 12.11 -18.65
C LEU A 280 -24.60 10.96 -19.05
N ARG A 281 -23.39 11.27 -19.53
CA ARG A 281 -22.34 10.30 -19.83
C ARG A 281 -21.09 10.60 -19.03
N MET A 282 -20.35 9.55 -18.68
CA MET A 282 -19.07 9.65 -17.99
C MET A 282 -17.93 9.40 -18.96
N CYS A 283 -16.87 10.19 -18.88
CA CYS A 283 -15.60 9.93 -19.54
C CYS A 283 -14.56 9.57 -18.48
N ASP A 284 -13.89 8.44 -18.68
CA ASP A 284 -12.76 8.00 -17.88
C ASP A 284 -11.49 8.63 -18.42
N VAL A 285 -10.69 9.24 -17.55
CA VAL A 285 -9.40 9.86 -17.87
C VAL A 285 -8.37 9.07 -17.06
N ASP A 286 -7.48 8.32 -17.72
CA ASP A 286 -6.56 7.35 -17.09
C ASP A 286 -5.42 8.05 -16.29
N CYS A 287 -5.77 8.86 -15.30
CA CYS A 287 -4.87 9.67 -14.49
C CYS A 287 -5.41 9.77 -13.06
N GLY A 288 -5.10 8.76 -12.23
CA GLY A 288 -5.65 8.66 -10.87
C GLY A 288 -5.27 9.84 -9.96
N SER A 289 -6.25 10.41 -9.27
CA SER A 289 -6.07 11.54 -8.34
C SER A 289 -6.11 11.12 -6.87
N GLN A 290 -5.46 11.90 -5.99
CA GLN A 290 -5.57 11.77 -4.54
C GLN A 290 -6.59 12.79 -3.98
N THR A 291 -7.89 12.49 -4.10
CA THR A 291 -9.00 13.37 -3.67
C THR A 291 -8.88 13.86 -2.21
N VAL A 292 -8.28 13.07 -1.31
CA VAL A 292 -8.17 13.39 0.13
C VAL A 292 -7.20 14.54 0.41
N SER A 293 -6.09 14.64 -0.35
CA SER A 293 -5.11 15.71 -0.16
C SER A 293 -5.64 17.05 -0.67
N MET A 294 -6.38 17.03 -1.78
CA MET A 294 -7.05 18.20 -2.36
C MET A 294 -8.09 18.79 -1.40
N VAL A 295 -8.95 17.96 -0.82
CA VAL A 295 -9.97 18.40 0.16
C VAL A 295 -9.33 19.06 1.38
N LYS A 296 -8.24 18.49 1.92
CA LYS A 296 -7.52 19.08 3.06
C LYS A 296 -6.97 20.46 2.73
N LYS A 297 -6.42 20.65 1.52
CA LYS A 297 -5.90 21.96 1.07
C LYS A 297 -7.01 23.00 0.94
N VAL A 298 -8.13 22.67 0.29
CA VAL A 298 -9.28 23.58 0.16
C VAL A 298 -9.83 23.97 1.53
N LEU A 299 -9.97 23.02 2.47
CA LEU A 299 -10.41 23.32 3.84
C LEU A 299 -9.39 24.17 4.61
N SER A 300 -8.09 23.95 4.41
CA SER A 300 -7.04 24.77 5.02
C SER A 300 -7.05 26.22 4.51
N TRP A 301 -7.24 26.41 3.20
CA TRP A 301 -7.42 27.73 2.60
C TRP A 301 -8.66 28.44 3.16
N ARG A 302 -9.78 27.72 3.26
CA ARG A 302 -11.02 28.24 3.85
C ARG A 302 -10.83 28.70 5.30
N SER A 303 -10.02 27.99 6.08
CA SER A 303 -9.72 28.40 7.46
C SER A 303 -8.81 29.62 7.58
N GLN A 304 -8.02 29.93 6.55
CA GLN A 304 -7.10 31.07 6.52
C GLN A 304 -7.81 32.36 6.07
N ASP A 305 -8.77 32.24 5.14
CA ASP A 305 -9.51 33.38 4.57
C ASP A 305 -11.03 33.16 4.62
N GLU A 306 -11.57 33.12 5.84
CA GLU A 306 -12.95 32.67 6.09
C GLU A 306 -14.02 33.59 5.48
N GLN A 307 -13.80 34.91 5.47
CA GLN A 307 -14.80 35.86 4.96
C GLN A 307 -14.93 35.80 3.44
N HIS A 308 -13.80 35.83 2.72
CA HIS A 308 -13.78 35.79 1.26
C HIS A 308 -14.21 34.41 0.73
N SER A 309 -13.68 33.34 1.33
CA SER A 309 -14.05 31.96 0.95
C SER A 309 -15.54 31.66 1.16
N THR A 310 -16.15 32.17 2.23
CA THR A 310 -17.59 31.99 2.48
C THR A 310 -18.44 32.74 1.45
N GLY A 311 -18.02 33.94 1.01
CA GLY A 311 -18.67 34.65 -0.10
C GLY A 311 -18.68 33.82 -1.39
N LEU A 312 -17.51 33.30 -1.78
CA LEU A 312 -17.36 32.46 -2.97
C LEU A 312 -18.21 31.18 -2.88
N TRP A 313 -18.27 30.53 -1.71
CA TRP A 313 -19.08 29.32 -1.51
C TRP A 313 -20.59 29.59 -1.58
N ASN A 314 -21.06 30.73 -1.06
CA ASN A 314 -22.45 31.16 -1.18
C ASN A 314 -22.83 31.43 -2.65
N ASP A 315 -21.96 32.10 -3.39
CA ASP A 315 -22.16 32.36 -4.82
C ASP A 315 -22.21 31.04 -5.61
N LEU A 316 -21.28 30.12 -5.34
CA LEU A 316 -21.25 28.80 -5.98
C LEU A 316 -22.49 27.97 -5.64
N GLN A 317 -22.97 28.02 -4.39
CA GLN A 317 -24.23 27.38 -3.98
C GLN A 317 -25.42 27.94 -4.75
N SER A 318 -25.53 29.26 -4.87
CA SER A 318 -26.61 29.89 -5.65
C SER A 318 -26.60 29.43 -7.11
N LYS A 319 -25.42 29.30 -7.73
CA LYS A 319 -25.30 28.75 -9.10
C LYS A 319 -25.64 27.28 -9.20
N ASN A 320 -25.31 26.47 -8.19
CA ASN A 320 -25.68 25.06 -8.14
C ASN A 320 -27.20 24.88 -8.00
N GLU A 321 -27.87 25.71 -7.19
CA GLU A 321 -29.33 25.71 -7.05
C GLU A 321 -30.02 26.13 -8.36
N ASP A 322 -29.49 27.15 -9.03
CA ASP A 322 -29.95 27.57 -10.37
C ASP A 322 -29.82 26.43 -11.39
N LEU A 323 -28.70 25.70 -11.39
CA LEU A 323 -28.46 24.56 -12.27
C LEU A 323 -29.45 23.42 -11.98
N ALA A 324 -29.65 23.09 -10.71
CA ALA A 324 -30.63 22.09 -10.29
C ALA A 324 -32.06 22.49 -10.69
N ALA A 325 -32.42 23.76 -10.56
CA ALA A 325 -33.71 24.30 -10.98
C ALA A 325 -33.89 24.23 -12.51
N ALA A 326 -32.85 24.54 -13.28
CA ALA A 326 -32.88 24.45 -14.75
C ALA A 326 -33.06 23.00 -15.24
N LEU A 327 -32.37 22.05 -14.60
CA LEU A 327 -32.54 20.61 -14.86
C LEU A 327 -33.97 20.15 -14.50
N LYS A 328 -34.49 20.57 -13.34
CA LYS A 328 -35.86 20.26 -12.91
C LYS A 328 -36.92 20.84 -13.86
N ALA A 329 -36.68 22.03 -14.41
CA ALA A 329 -37.58 22.71 -15.33
C ALA A 329 -37.46 22.20 -16.79
N GLY A 330 -36.46 21.39 -17.11
CA GLY A 330 -36.20 20.93 -18.48
C GLY A 330 -35.72 22.04 -19.43
N ALA A 331 -35.11 23.12 -18.90
CA ALA A 331 -34.68 24.27 -19.67
C ALA A 331 -33.32 24.02 -20.37
N LEU A 332 -33.32 23.17 -21.40
CA LEU A 332 -32.10 22.71 -22.10
C LEU A 332 -31.24 23.86 -22.64
N ASP A 333 -31.85 24.92 -23.17
CA ASP A 333 -31.15 26.07 -23.77
C ASP A 333 -30.34 26.87 -22.73
N GLN A 334 -30.69 26.78 -21.45
CA GLN A 334 -30.03 27.52 -20.37
C GLN A 334 -28.90 26.71 -19.72
N LEU A 335 -28.84 25.38 -19.95
CA LEU A 335 -27.85 24.50 -19.34
C LEU A 335 -26.40 24.89 -19.66
N PRO A 336 -26.02 25.21 -20.92
CA PRO A 336 -24.64 25.58 -21.23
C PRO A 336 -24.18 26.81 -20.43
N THR A 337 -25.04 27.84 -20.34
CA THR A 337 -24.74 29.06 -19.59
C THR A 337 -24.62 28.79 -18.09
N LYS A 338 -25.52 27.99 -17.51
CA LYS A 338 -25.49 27.66 -16.08
C LYS A 338 -24.26 26.81 -15.71
N LEU A 339 -23.92 25.82 -16.54
CA LEU A 339 -22.72 24.99 -16.35
C LEU A 339 -21.44 25.82 -16.45
N SER A 340 -21.36 26.72 -17.42
CA SER A 340 -20.21 27.64 -17.56
C SER A 340 -20.02 28.53 -16.33
N GLN A 341 -21.12 29.04 -15.74
CA GLN A 341 -21.06 29.87 -14.51
C GLN A 341 -20.54 29.06 -13.31
N VAL A 342 -20.99 27.81 -13.16
CA VAL A 342 -20.50 26.91 -12.10
C VAL A 342 -19.01 26.61 -12.29
N ARG A 343 -18.58 26.28 -13.51
CA ARG A 343 -17.17 26.02 -13.84
C ARG A 343 -16.27 27.23 -13.61
N GLU A 344 -16.72 28.44 -13.95
CA GLU A 344 -15.96 29.66 -13.71
C GLU A 344 -15.66 29.88 -12.22
N LEU A 345 -16.66 29.72 -11.35
CA LEU A 345 -16.50 29.82 -9.91
C LEU A 345 -15.65 28.69 -9.33
N ILE A 346 -15.77 27.46 -9.86
CA ILE A 346 -14.91 26.33 -9.47
C ILE A 346 -13.44 26.60 -9.83
N ARG A 347 -13.16 27.14 -11.02
CA ARG A 347 -11.81 27.52 -11.44
C ARG A 347 -11.27 28.70 -10.63
N GLN A 348 -12.11 29.65 -10.25
CA GLN A 348 -11.74 30.70 -9.30
C GLN A 348 -11.34 30.10 -7.94
N MET A 349 -12.16 29.21 -7.38
CA MET A 349 -11.85 28.51 -6.13
C MET A 349 -10.55 27.70 -6.24
N GLY A 350 -10.29 27.06 -7.37
CA GLY A 350 -9.06 26.31 -7.60
C GLY A 350 -7.82 27.20 -7.59
N ARG A 351 -7.88 28.37 -8.28
CA ARG A 351 -6.81 29.37 -8.30
C ARG A 351 -6.54 29.96 -6.92
N GLU A 352 -7.59 30.31 -6.17
CA GLU A 352 -7.44 30.92 -4.84
C GLU A 352 -6.93 29.92 -3.79
N SER A 353 -7.37 28.66 -3.86
CA SER A 353 -6.94 27.60 -2.93
C SER A 353 -5.61 26.93 -3.29
N GLY A 354 -5.06 27.19 -4.48
CA GLY A 354 -3.87 26.51 -4.99
C GLY A 354 -4.09 25.01 -5.24
N VAL A 355 -5.33 24.61 -5.51
CA VAL A 355 -5.73 23.23 -5.81
C VAL A 355 -6.30 23.19 -7.23
N PRO A 356 -5.76 22.36 -8.14
CA PRO A 356 -6.30 22.23 -9.50
C PRO A 356 -7.59 21.40 -9.46
N ILE A 357 -8.69 22.04 -9.03
CA ILE A 357 -10.01 21.41 -8.92
C ILE A 357 -10.54 21.03 -10.30
N GLU A 358 -10.47 21.97 -11.23
CA GLU A 358 -10.66 21.76 -12.67
C GLU A 358 -9.34 22.16 -13.35
N PRO A 359 -8.44 21.20 -13.60
CA PRO A 359 -7.16 21.42 -14.26
C PRO A 359 -7.30 22.07 -15.64
N ASP A 360 -6.24 22.73 -16.11
CA ASP A 360 -6.24 23.38 -17.43
C ASP A 360 -6.42 22.36 -18.57
N THR A 361 -5.86 21.15 -18.44
CA THR A 361 -6.02 20.07 -19.44
C THR A 361 -7.46 19.55 -19.53
N GLN A 362 -8.15 19.41 -18.39
CA GLN A 362 -9.57 19.04 -18.36
C GLN A 362 -10.46 20.20 -18.82
N THR A 363 -10.07 21.44 -18.55
CA THR A 363 -10.75 22.64 -19.05
C THR A 363 -10.70 22.68 -20.58
N GLU A 364 -9.52 22.49 -21.18
CA GLU A 364 -9.33 22.45 -22.64
C GLU A 364 -10.20 21.37 -23.28
N LEU A 365 -10.20 20.16 -22.70
CA LEU A 365 -11.01 19.04 -23.18
C LEU A 365 -12.51 19.32 -23.03
N LEU A 366 -12.97 19.85 -21.88
CA LEU A 366 -14.37 20.19 -21.67
C LEU A 366 -14.82 21.28 -22.64
N ASP A 367 -14.04 22.33 -22.86
CA ASP A 367 -14.39 23.42 -23.77
C ASP A 367 -14.47 22.94 -25.21
N ALA A 368 -13.55 22.05 -25.64
CA ALA A 368 -13.57 21.45 -26.97
C ALA A 368 -14.76 20.50 -27.17
N VAL A 369 -15.08 19.67 -26.17
CA VAL A 369 -16.24 18.76 -26.22
C VAL A 369 -17.56 19.53 -26.18
N CYS A 370 -17.64 20.63 -25.41
CA CYS A 370 -18.82 21.49 -25.35
C CYS A 370 -19.07 22.28 -26.64
N ALA A 371 -18.08 22.40 -27.53
CA ALA A 371 -18.23 23.02 -28.83
C ALA A 371 -18.90 22.10 -29.88
N LEU A 372 -19.03 20.80 -29.58
CA LEU A 372 -19.69 19.84 -30.46
C LEU A 372 -21.22 20.05 -30.45
N ASP A 373 -21.84 19.94 -31.63
CA ASP A 373 -23.30 19.98 -31.73
C ASP A 373 -23.92 18.80 -30.96
N GLY A 374 -24.96 19.06 -30.18
CA GLY A 374 -25.61 18.07 -29.31
C GLY A 374 -25.04 17.94 -27.89
N VAL A 375 -23.90 18.57 -27.56
CA VAL A 375 -23.38 18.63 -26.19
C VAL A 375 -23.83 19.92 -25.50
N TYR A 376 -24.52 19.81 -24.37
CA TYR A 376 -25.00 20.97 -23.60
C TYR A 376 -23.97 21.47 -22.58
N GLY A 377 -23.05 20.61 -22.15
CA GLY A 377 -21.96 21.01 -21.27
C GLY A 377 -21.34 19.82 -20.54
N GLY A 378 -20.29 20.06 -19.77
CA GLY A 378 -19.71 19.05 -18.90
C GLY A 378 -19.04 19.65 -17.68
N VAL A 379 -18.75 18.81 -16.70
CA VAL A 379 -18.11 19.20 -15.43
C VAL A 379 -17.14 18.12 -14.98
N VAL A 380 -16.15 18.50 -14.18
CA VAL A 380 -15.36 17.54 -13.40
C VAL A 380 -16.20 17.11 -12.20
N PRO A 381 -16.61 15.83 -12.09
CA PRO A 381 -17.49 15.39 -11.03
C PRO A 381 -16.71 15.18 -9.72
N GLY A 382 -17.34 15.50 -8.59
CA GLY A 382 -16.76 15.23 -7.27
C GLY A 382 -15.73 16.27 -6.80
N ALA A 383 -14.73 15.80 -6.07
CA ALA A 383 -13.69 16.62 -5.44
C ALA A 383 -12.26 16.26 -5.93
N GLY A 384 -12.16 15.45 -6.99
CA GLY A 384 -10.91 15.01 -7.60
C GLY A 384 -10.84 15.53 -9.02
N GLY A 385 -9.88 16.41 -9.31
CA GLY A 385 -9.46 16.69 -10.68
C GLY A 385 -8.73 15.48 -11.26
N TYR A 386 -8.70 15.33 -12.58
CA TYR A 386 -8.03 14.25 -13.33
C TYR A 386 -8.71 12.88 -13.37
N ASP A 387 -9.70 12.59 -12.51
CA ASP A 387 -10.32 11.24 -12.46
C ASP A 387 -11.29 10.96 -13.62
N ALA A 388 -12.28 11.84 -13.80
CA ALA A 388 -13.35 11.62 -14.77
C ALA A 388 -13.97 12.94 -15.23
N LEU A 389 -14.77 12.90 -16.29
CA LEU A 389 -15.62 14.00 -16.73
C LEU A 389 -17.07 13.53 -16.83
N ALA A 390 -18.00 14.39 -16.42
CA ALA A 390 -19.43 14.17 -16.58
C ALA A 390 -19.96 15.10 -17.68
N LEU A 391 -20.49 14.53 -18.76
CA LEU A 391 -21.03 15.25 -19.92
C LEU A 391 -22.56 15.16 -19.95
N LEU A 392 -23.20 16.30 -20.21
CA LEU A 392 -24.62 16.41 -20.51
C LEU A 392 -24.78 16.62 -22.01
N MET A 393 -25.38 15.65 -22.69
CA MET A 393 -25.54 15.66 -24.15
C MET A 393 -26.91 15.14 -24.54
N ARG A 394 -27.30 15.34 -25.80
CA ARG A 394 -28.53 14.80 -26.36
C ARG A 394 -28.48 13.27 -26.42
N ASP A 395 -29.59 12.60 -26.07
CA ASP A 395 -29.70 11.13 -26.09
C ASP A 395 -30.01 10.61 -27.50
N ASP A 396 -29.06 10.78 -28.42
CA ASP A 396 -29.14 10.27 -29.78
C ASP A 396 -27.82 9.61 -30.23
N ASP A 397 -27.94 8.61 -31.10
CA ASP A 397 -26.80 7.81 -31.56
C ASP A 397 -25.80 8.64 -32.39
N GLN A 398 -26.27 9.71 -33.05
CA GLN A 398 -25.42 10.59 -33.83
C GLN A 398 -24.49 11.41 -32.94
N THR A 399 -25.02 12.08 -31.91
CA THR A 399 -24.21 12.80 -30.91
C THR A 399 -23.25 11.85 -30.20
N LEU A 400 -23.69 10.63 -29.86
CA LEU A 400 -22.83 9.64 -29.23
C LEU A 400 -21.64 9.23 -30.10
N ALA A 401 -21.86 8.93 -31.38
CA ALA A 401 -20.80 8.58 -32.31
C ALA A 401 -19.81 9.75 -32.50
N GLN A 402 -20.33 10.98 -32.64
CA GLN A 402 -19.51 12.18 -32.78
C GLN A 402 -18.60 12.41 -31.57
N VAL A 403 -19.12 12.29 -30.35
CA VAL A 403 -18.32 12.43 -29.12
C VAL A 403 -17.27 11.32 -29.01
N GLN A 404 -17.61 10.08 -29.37
CA GLN A 404 -16.65 8.96 -29.35
C GLN A 404 -15.52 9.15 -30.36
N ASP A 405 -15.82 9.56 -31.60
CA ASP A 405 -14.83 9.83 -32.63
C ASP A 405 -13.94 11.01 -32.26
N PHE A 406 -14.51 12.06 -31.66
CA PHE A 406 -13.77 13.20 -31.14
C PHE A 406 -12.79 12.77 -30.05
N LEU A 407 -13.26 12.03 -29.03
CA LEU A 407 -12.40 11.57 -27.94
C LEU A 407 -11.30 10.63 -28.41
N ALA A 408 -11.59 9.74 -29.37
CA ALA A 408 -10.57 8.87 -29.97
C ALA A 408 -9.49 9.68 -30.73
N THR A 409 -9.89 10.74 -31.42
CA THR A 409 -8.97 11.66 -32.12
C THR A 409 -8.14 12.45 -31.12
N TRP A 410 -8.78 13.03 -30.10
CA TRP A 410 -8.14 13.76 -29.01
C TRP A 410 -7.08 12.90 -28.29
N SER A 411 -7.43 11.65 -27.97
CA SER A 411 -6.51 10.71 -27.33
C SER A 411 -5.28 10.39 -28.18
N ARG A 412 -5.42 10.36 -29.50
CA ARG A 412 -4.29 10.13 -30.42
C ARG A 412 -3.37 11.35 -30.52
N GLU A 413 -3.95 12.57 -30.50
CA GLU A 413 -3.20 13.81 -30.69
C GLU A 413 -2.49 14.29 -29.42
N LYS A 414 -3.15 14.20 -28.26
CA LYS A 414 -2.64 14.72 -26.98
C LYS A 414 -1.99 13.64 -26.10
N GLY A 415 -1.96 12.37 -26.54
CA GLY A 415 -1.35 11.26 -25.80
C GLY A 415 -2.07 10.84 -24.52
N ALA A 416 -3.23 11.43 -24.19
CA ALA A 416 -4.03 11.10 -23.01
C ALA A 416 -5.09 10.04 -23.34
N LYS A 417 -5.18 8.95 -22.58
CA LYS A 417 -6.25 7.94 -22.76
C LYS A 417 -7.55 8.45 -22.13
N VAL A 418 -8.48 8.89 -22.99
CA VAL A 418 -9.81 9.32 -22.59
C VAL A 418 -10.82 8.40 -23.26
N LYS A 419 -11.72 7.82 -22.47
CA LYS A 419 -12.73 6.89 -22.99
C LYS A 419 -14.11 7.23 -22.46
N LEU A 420 -15.09 7.32 -23.36
CA LEU A 420 -16.49 7.41 -23.00
C LEU A 420 -16.97 6.08 -22.41
N LEU A 421 -17.49 6.10 -21.18
CA LEU A 421 -18.06 4.94 -20.53
C LEU A 421 -19.48 4.66 -21.08
N GLY A 422 -19.90 3.39 -21.05
CA GLY A 422 -21.23 2.97 -21.53
C GLY A 422 -22.39 3.43 -20.63
N VAL A 423 -22.05 4.02 -19.47
CA VAL A 423 -22.98 4.37 -18.40
C VAL A 423 -23.86 5.57 -18.77
N LYS A 424 -25.13 5.51 -18.40
CA LYS A 424 -26.09 6.63 -18.48
C LYS A 424 -26.46 7.11 -17.08
N GLY A 425 -26.86 8.38 -16.95
CA GLY A 425 -27.60 8.84 -15.78
C GLY A 425 -28.90 8.04 -15.60
N GLU A 426 -29.17 7.55 -14.40
CA GLU A 426 -30.40 6.84 -14.03
C GLU A 426 -31.08 7.52 -12.84
N ILE A 427 -32.42 7.49 -12.83
CA ILE A 427 -33.23 8.12 -11.79
C ILE A 427 -33.36 7.19 -10.57
N GLY A 428 -33.52 5.89 -10.81
CA GLY A 428 -33.87 4.92 -9.76
C GLY A 428 -32.69 4.56 -8.87
N GLY A 429 -32.89 4.62 -7.55
CA GLY A 429 -31.96 4.10 -6.55
C GLY A 429 -31.95 2.57 -6.46
N VAL A 430 -31.84 2.08 -5.24
CA VAL A 430 -31.85 0.63 -4.94
C VAL A 430 -33.17 -0.01 -5.38
N ARG A 431 -33.10 -1.22 -5.94
CA ARG A 431 -34.31 -1.99 -6.33
C ARG A 431 -34.08 -3.50 -6.24
N GLN A 432 -35.17 -4.23 -6.09
CA GLN A 432 -35.18 -5.68 -6.18
C GLN A 432 -35.18 -6.12 -7.65
N GLU A 433 -34.30 -7.05 -8.02
CA GLU A 433 -34.17 -7.58 -9.38
C GLU A 433 -34.91 -8.92 -9.51
N SER A 434 -35.34 -9.26 -10.72
CA SER A 434 -35.98 -10.55 -11.02
C SER A 434 -34.92 -11.62 -11.32
N LEU A 435 -35.11 -12.81 -10.75
CA LEU A 435 -34.19 -13.96 -10.88
C LEU A 435 -34.59 -14.87 -12.05
N ASP A 436 -34.80 -14.31 -13.25
CA ASP A 436 -35.03 -15.10 -14.46
C ASP A 436 -33.72 -15.25 -15.25
N VAL A 437 -32.77 -16.00 -14.69
CA VAL A 437 -31.54 -16.39 -15.41
C VAL A 437 -31.38 -17.90 -15.34
N LYS A 438 -31.58 -18.56 -16.48
CA LYS A 438 -31.19 -19.97 -16.72
C LYS A 438 -29.69 -20.12 -16.47
N MET A 439 -29.29 -20.44 -15.25
CA MET A 439 -27.97 -21.00 -14.97
C MET A 439 -28.06 -22.51 -15.11
N SER A 440 -27.67 -23.02 -16.28
CA SER A 440 -27.30 -24.41 -16.46
C SER A 440 -26.02 -24.67 -15.66
N MET A 441 -26.18 -25.12 -14.41
CA MET A 441 -25.14 -25.80 -13.67
C MET A 441 -25.52 -27.27 -13.64
N ASP A 442 -24.76 -28.07 -14.38
CA ASP A 442 -24.79 -29.52 -14.30
C ASP A 442 -24.55 -29.94 -12.85
N LEU A 443 -25.61 -30.43 -12.21
CA LEU A 443 -25.62 -31.00 -10.87
C LEU A 443 -26.43 -32.30 -10.95
N ASP A 444 -25.84 -33.33 -11.53
CA ASP A 444 -26.34 -34.70 -11.48
C ASP A 444 -25.17 -35.64 -11.20
N ASP A 445 -24.84 -35.82 -9.91
CA ASP A 445 -24.25 -37.06 -9.42
C ASP A 445 -25.31 -37.79 -8.58
N ALA A 446 -25.75 -38.92 -9.12
CA ALA A 446 -26.90 -39.67 -8.66
C ALA A 446 -26.71 -40.28 -7.25
N ILE A 447 -27.65 -40.00 -6.36
CA ILE A 447 -27.84 -40.74 -5.11
C ILE A 447 -28.40 -42.13 -5.47
N SER A 448 -27.64 -43.18 -5.15
CA SER A 448 -28.10 -44.56 -5.26
C SER A 448 -29.26 -44.82 -4.29
N ILE A 449 -30.39 -45.25 -4.83
CA ILE A 449 -31.55 -45.77 -4.10
C ILE A 449 -31.12 -47.06 -3.39
N ALA A 450 -31.12 -47.04 -2.05
CA ALA A 450 -30.96 -48.24 -1.25
C ALA A 450 -32.18 -49.17 -1.43
N PRO A 451 -31.99 -50.51 -1.51
CA PRO A 451 -33.10 -51.43 -1.65
C PRO A 451 -33.86 -51.55 -0.34
N ILE A 452 -35.18 -51.71 -0.48
CA ILE A 452 -36.12 -52.05 0.59
C ILE A 452 -35.61 -53.31 1.31
N SER A 453 -35.22 -53.18 2.58
CA SER A 453 -34.79 -54.32 3.39
C SER A 453 -36.01 -55.13 3.85
N GLN A 454 -36.01 -56.40 3.46
CA GLN A 454 -36.87 -57.44 4.02
C GLN A 454 -36.50 -57.66 5.50
N GLN A 455 -37.51 -57.75 6.37
CA GLN A 455 -37.35 -58.10 7.79
C GLN A 455 -36.75 -59.50 7.92
N ALA A 456 -35.46 -59.57 8.23
CA ALA A 456 -34.82 -60.78 8.74
C ALA A 456 -34.96 -60.79 10.26
N THR A 457 -35.51 -61.86 10.82
CA THR A 457 -35.55 -62.14 12.25
C THR A 457 -34.13 -62.39 12.78
N ALA A 458 -33.43 -61.34 13.22
CA ALA A 458 -32.14 -61.44 13.88
C ALA A 458 -32.32 -61.85 15.36
N ALA A 459 -31.46 -62.75 15.86
CA ALA A 459 -31.49 -63.18 17.25
C ALA A 459 -30.98 -62.05 18.17
N THR A 460 -31.88 -61.47 18.96
CA THR A 460 -31.58 -60.41 19.93
C THR A 460 -31.22 -60.99 21.30
N ILE A 461 -30.10 -60.58 21.89
CA ILE A 461 -29.76 -60.83 23.31
C ILE A 461 -30.14 -59.60 24.15
N LEU A 462 -30.31 -59.73 25.46
CA LEU A 462 -30.61 -58.60 26.35
C LEU A 462 -29.32 -58.04 26.97
N CYS A 463 -29.22 -56.72 27.06
CA CYS A 463 -28.14 -56.05 27.78
C CYS A 463 -28.13 -56.45 29.26
N HIS A 464 -26.98 -56.87 29.79
CA HIS A 464 -26.85 -57.33 31.18
C HIS A 464 -27.13 -56.25 32.24
N ASN A 465 -27.03 -54.95 31.89
CA ASN A 465 -27.23 -53.84 32.82
C ASN A 465 -28.63 -53.20 32.73
N CYS A 466 -29.17 -52.99 31.52
CA CYS A 466 -30.44 -52.27 31.32
C CYS A 466 -31.56 -53.11 30.71
N GLY A 467 -31.30 -54.35 30.31
CA GLY A 467 -32.30 -55.24 29.70
C GLY A 467 -32.75 -54.82 28.29
N ALA A 468 -32.11 -53.86 27.65
CA ALA A 468 -32.44 -53.46 26.28
C ALA A 468 -32.07 -54.57 25.28
N PRO A 469 -32.89 -54.84 24.25
CA PRO A 469 -32.56 -55.81 23.21
C PRO A 469 -31.41 -55.29 22.34
N ILE A 470 -30.37 -56.11 22.17
CA ILE A 470 -29.16 -55.84 21.38
C ILE A 470 -28.90 -57.00 20.41
N ASP A 471 -28.22 -56.72 19.30
CA ASP A 471 -27.86 -57.72 18.30
C ASP A 471 -26.75 -58.64 18.83
N GLY A 472 -27.03 -59.95 18.88
CA GLY A 472 -26.11 -60.94 19.43
C GLY A 472 -24.85 -61.19 18.61
N THR A 473 -24.77 -60.69 17.38
CA THR A 473 -23.60 -60.88 16.49
C THR A 473 -22.56 -59.76 16.60
N THR A 474 -22.96 -58.57 17.04
CA THR A 474 -22.11 -57.37 17.08
C THR A 474 -21.77 -56.90 18.50
N ALA A 475 -22.52 -57.34 19.51
CA ALA A 475 -22.30 -56.94 20.90
C ALA A 475 -21.30 -57.86 21.63
N THR A 476 -20.01 -57.53 21.56
CA THR A 476 -19.00 -58.10 22.46
C THR A 476 -19.26 -57.64 23.90
N GLY A 477 -19.46 -58.59 24.83
CA GLY A 477 -19.66 -58.31 26.25
C GLY A 477 -21.11 -58.19 26.74
N ALA A 478 -22.11 -58.47 25.91
CA ALA A 478 -23.55 -58.46 26.28
C ALA A 478 -24.05 -57.15 26.94
N ALA A 479 -23.39 -56.03 26.66
CA ALA A 479 -23.76 -54.69 27.14
C ALA A 479 -24.23 -53.83 25.96
N CYS A 480 -25.24 -52.97 26.17
CA CYS A 480 -25.62 -51.97 25.17
C CYS A 480 -24.60 -50.82 25.14
N TYR A 481 -24.57 -50.10 24.02
CA TYR A 481 -23.69 -48.96 23.81
C TYR A 481 -23.81 -47.89 24.91
N ASP A 482 -25.03 -47.60 25.37
CA ASP A 482 -25.27 -46.60 26.42
C ASP A 482 -24.70 -47.03 27.78
N CYS A 483 -24.80 -48.32 28.13
CA CYS A 483 -24.19 -48.85 29.34
C CYS A 483 -22.66 -48.80 29.24
N ILE A 484 -22.07 -49.19 28.11
CA ILE A 484 -20.61 -49.13 27.88
C ILE A 484 -20.11 -47.69 28.00
N LYS A 485 -20.83 -46.73 27.43
CA LYS A 485 -20.51 -45.30 27.47
C LYS A 485 -20.56 -44.71 28.88
N LEU A 486 -21.45 -45.21 29.74
CA LEU A 486 -21.57 -44.75 31.13
C LEU A 486 -20.59 -45.44 32.08
N THR A 487 -20.19 -46.68 31.80
CA THR A 487 -19.30 -47.46 32.71
C THR A 487 -17.82 -47.27 32.41
N ASN A 488 -17.44 -47.02 31.15
CA ASN A 488 -16.04 -46.93 30.74
C ASN A 488 -15.64 -45.48 30.47
N ASP A 489 -14.66 -44.98 31.23
CA ASP A 489 -14.09 -43.64 31.06
C ASP A 489 -12.72 -43.75 30.38
N ILE A 490 -12.63 -43.29 29.12
CA ILE A 490 -11.38 -43.29 28.34
C ILE A 490 -10.48 -42.09 28.65
N SER A 491 -10.94 -41.15 29.49
CA SER A 491 -10.16 -39.97 29.90
C SER A 491 -9.25 -40.22 31.11
N GLN A 492 -9.26 -41.44 31.67
CA GLN A 492 -8.47 -41.80 32.85
C GLN A 492 -6.97 -41.69 32.58
N GLY A 493 -6.31 -40.77 33.28
CA GLY A 493 -4.86 -40.53 33.16
C GLY A 493 -4.47 -39.28 32.38
N ILE A 494 -5.42 -38.55 31.79
CA ILE A 494 -5.18 -37.24 31.19
C ILE A 494 -5.38 -36.14 32.25
N GLN A 495 -4.43 -35.21 32.33
CA GLN A 495 -4.52 -34.07 33.25
C GLN A 495 -5.63 -33.11 32.79
N ARG A 496 -6.54 -32.75 33.69
CA ARG A 496 -7.61 -31.76 33.41
C ARG A 496 -7.17 -30.32 33.66
N GLU A 497 -6.03 -30.11 34.32
CA GLU A 497 -5.47 -28.79 34.59
C GLU A 497 -3.98 -28.75 34.26
N ALA A 498 -3.53 -27.64 33.66
CA ALA A 498 -2.12 -27.42 33.32
C ALA A 498 -1.76 -25.92 33.36
N THR A 499 -0.47 -25.60 33.53
CA THR A 499 0.00 -24.19 33.54
C THR A 499 0.81 -23.88 32.29
N ILE A 500 0.44 -22.78 31.62
CA ILE A 500 1.18 -22.21 30.49
C ILE A 500 1.76 -20.85 30.87
N GLN A 501 2.92 -20.51 30.31
CA GLN A 501 3.66 -19.31 30.66
C GLN A 501 3.64 -18.31 29.50
N GLN A 502 3.31 -17.06 29.79
CA GLN A 502 3.24 -15.96 28.81
C GLN A 502 4.06 -14.76 29.28
N CYS A 503 4.75 -14.10 28.35
CA CYS A 503 5.47 -12.86 28.63
C CYS A 503 4.51 -11.68 28.71
N LYS A 504 4.67 -10.83 29.72
CA LYS A 504 3.84 -9.63 29.91
C LYS A 504 4.08 -8.57 28.83
N ASP A 505 5.33 -8.41 28.41
CA ASP A 505 5.73 -7.29 27.56
C ASP A 505 5.63 -7.59 26.06
N CYS A 506 5.95 -8.82 25.63
CA CYS A 506 5.90 -9.21 24.20
C CYS A 506 4.81 -10.23 23.88
N GLU A 507 3.97 -10.60 24.85
CA GLU A 507 2.84 -11.54 24.72
C GLU A 507 3.19 -12.94 24.17
N ARG A 508 4.49 -13.26 24.00
CA ARG A 508 4.97 -14.56 23.55
C ARG A 508 4.74 -15.65 24.60
N TRP A 509 4.52 -16.87 24.13
CA TRP A 509 4.28 -18.05 24.95
C TRP A 509 5.55 -18.90 25.07
N LEU A 510 5.81 -19.43 26.27
CA LEU A 510 6.93 -20.35 26.47
C LEU A 510 6.54 -21.76 26.00
N LEU A 511 7.18 -22.22 24.94
CA LEU A 511 7.26 -23.62 24.59
C LEU A 511 8.45 -24.26 25.35
N PRO A 512 8.20 -25.16 26.32
CA PRO A 512 9.28 -25.82 27.06
C PRO A 512 10.16 -26.63 26.10
N PRO A 513 11.48 -26.68 26.34
CA PRO A 513 12.17 -26.27 27.57
C PRO A 513 12.58 -24.79 27.69
N SER A 514 12.72 -24.03 26.60
CA SER A 514 13.21 -22.63 26.68
C SER A 514 12.86 -21.72 25.50
N SER A 515 12.15 -22.23 24.48
CA SER A 515 11.78 -21.45 23.30
C SER A 515 10.54 -20.59 23.53
N TRP A 516 10.54 -19.38 23.01
CA TRP A 516 9.38 -18.48 23.05
C TRP A 516 8.78 -18.36 21.66
N ILE A 517 7.47 -18.52 21.55
CA ILE A 517 6.73 -18.46 20.29
C ILE A 517 5.73 -17.31 20.39
N ALA A 518 5.69 -16.47 19.37
CA ALA A 518 4.62 -15.49 19.22
C ALA A 518 3.39 -16.23 18.70
N ALA A 519 2.34 -16.35 19.52
CA ALA A 519 1.10 -16.98 19.12
C ALA A 519 -0.06 -16.10 19.60
N MET A 520 -0.99 -15.79 18.71
CA MET A 520 -2.21 -15.07 19.08
C MET A 520 -3.10 -15.95 19.99
N PRO A 521 -3.89 -15.37 20.91
CA PRO A 521 -4.93 -16.10 21.62
C PRO A 521 -5.83 -16.87 20.63
N GLU A 522 -6.26 -18.07 21.00
CA GLU A 522 -7.10 -18.95 20.17
C GLU A 522 -6.48 -19.37 18.81
N SER A 523 -5.16 -19.18 18.63
CA SER A 523 -4.45 -19.63 17.42
C SER A 523 -4.14 -21.14 17.42
N ARG A 524 -3.88 -21.67 16.22
CA ARG A 524 -3.39 -23.05 16.02
C ARG A 524 -2.09 -23.32 16.78
N GLU A 525 -1.21 -22.33 16.87
CA GLU A 525 0.09 -22.46 17.53
C GLU A 525 -0.07 -22.56 19.05
N LEU A 526 -0.99 -21.80 19.63
CA LEU A 526 -1.36 -21.92 21.03
C LEU A 526 -2.00 -23.29 21.32
N LEU A 527 -2.85 -23.78 20.41
CA LEU A 527 -3.46 -25.11 20.53
C LEU A 527 -2.37 -26.21 20.52
N ALA A 528 -1.40 -26.10 19.60
CA ALA A 528 -0.27 -27.02 19.54
C ALA A 528 0.57 -27.02 20.84
N LEU A 529 0.75 -25.84 21.46
CA LEU A 529 1.41 -25.71 22.76
C LEU A 529 0.60 -26.37 23.89
N CYS A 530 -0.72 -26.13 23.93
CA CYS A 530 -1.64 -26.75 24.87
C CYS A 530 -1.63 -28.28 24.78
N LEU A 531 -1.67 -28.85 23.57
CA LEU A 531 -1.61 -30.29 23.35
C LEU A 531 -0.27 -30.89 23.77
N LYS A 532 0.86 -30.27 23.40
CA LYS A 532 2.21 -30.74 23.79
C LYS A 532 2.43 -30.74 25.30
N LYS A 533 1.73 -29.88 26.04
CA LYS A 533 1.85 -29.76 27.49
C LYS A 533 1.15 -30.88 28.25
N LEU A 534 0.10 -31.48 27.68
CA LEU A 534 -0.68 -32.50 28.37
C LEU A 534 0.03 -33.85 28.36
N ARG A 535 0.09 -34.47 29.53
CA ARG A 535 0.61 -35.84 29.70
C ARG A 535 -0.49 -36.84 29.39
N GLY A 536 -0.14 -37.95 28.74
CA GLY A 536 -1.06 -39.06 28.48
C GLY A 536 -1.76 -39.04 27.11
N LEU A 537 -1.70 -37.93 26.36
CA LEU A 537 -2.32 -37.83 25.03
C LEU A 537 -1.73 -38.77 23.97
N ASN A 538 -0.49 -39.24 24.13
CA ASN A 538 0.13 -40.16 23.17
C ASN A 538 -0.54 -41.54 23.10
N LYS A 539 -1.36 -41.90 24.10
CA LYS A 539 -2.02 -43.19 24.20
C LYS A 539 -3.38 -43.22 23.49
N VAL A 540 -3.97 -42.06 23.24
CA VAL A 540 -5.36 -41.93 22.76
C VAL A 540 -5.38 -41.12 21.47
N ARG A 541 -6.27 -41.47 20.53
CA ARG A 541 -6.41 -40.72 19.28
C ARG A 541 -7.26 -39.48 19.49
N ILE A 542 -6.73 -38.31 19.15
CA ILE A 542 -7.51 -37.06 19.18
C ILE A 542 -8.35 -36.99 17.91
N VAL A 543 -9.67 -36.78 18.07
CA VAL A 543 -10.61 -36.58 16.95
C VAL A 543 -10.80 -35.10 16.69
N ASP A 544 -10.99 -34.33 17.76
CA ASP A 544 -11.28 -32.90 17.69
C ASP A 544 -10.73 -32.18 18.92
N ALA A 545 -10.32 -30.92 18.74
CA ALA A 545 -9.82 -30.05 19.79
C ALA A 545 -10.27 -28.62 19.49
N SER A 546 -11.06 -28.04 20.37
CA SER A 546 -11.61 -26.69 20.20
C SER A 546 -11.37 -25.84 21.47
N PHE A 547 -11.12 -24.55 21.30
CA PHE A 547 -11.12 -23.63 22.44
C PHE A 547 -12.55 -23.41 22.92
N ILE A 548 -12.69 -23.24 24.24
CA ILE A 548 -13.91 -22.73 24.86
C ILE A 548 -13.60 -21.30 25.26
N TRP A 549 -14.42 -20.35 24.80
CA TRP A 549 -14.23 -18.95 25.12
C TRP A 549 -14.18 -18.74 26.64
N THR A 550 -13.16 -18.03 27.07
CA THR A 550 -12.94 -17.64 28.46
C THR A 550 -12.59 -16.17 28.48
N GLU A 551 -13.07 -15.47 29.51
CA GLU A 551 -12.80 -14.04 29.66
C GLU A 551 -11.27 -13.77 29.67
N PRO A 552 -10.76 -12.81 28.87
CA PRO A 552 -9.32 -12.54 28.77
C PRO A 552 -8.64 -12.22 30.10
N HIS A 553 -9.34 -11.53 31.00
CA HIS A 553 -8.84 -11.18 32.34
C HIS A 553 -8.76 -12.36 33.30
N SER A 554 -9.48 -13.45 33.02
CA SER A 554 -9.53 -14.62 33.90
C SER A 554 -8.19 -15.38 33.97
N ARG A 555 -7.25 -15.09 33.05
CA ARG A 555 -5.97 -15.80 32.89
C ARG A 555 -6.14 -17.32 32.86
N ARG A 556 -7.23 -17.77 32.24
CA ARG A 556 -7.52 -19.17 32.01
C ARG A 556 -7.81 -19.35 30.52
N VAL A 557 -7.35 -20.46 29.96
CA VAL A 557 -7.69 -20.90 28.61
C VAL A 557 -8.32 -22.27 28.75
N LYS A 558 -9.54 -22.44 28.27
CA LYS A 558 -10.21 -23.75 28.29
C LYS A 558 -10.16 -24.39 26.91
N VAL A 559 -9.85 -25.68 26.88
CA VAL A 559 -9.83 -26.47 25.64
C VAL A 559 -10.73 -27.69 25.84
N LYS A 560 -11.68 -27.86 24.92
CA LYS A 560 -12.48 -29.08 24.80
C LYS A 560 -11.71 -30.06 23.93
N LEU A 561 -11.46 -31.25 24.45
CA LEU A 561 -10.79 -32.33 23.73
C LEU A 561 -11.75 -33.49 23.54
N THR A 562 -11.88 -33.96 22.30
CA THR A 562 -12.61 -35.18 21.95
C THR A 562 -11.62 -36.26 21.60
N VAL A 563 -11.57 -37.29 22.42
CA VAL A 563 -10.63 -38.41 22.31
C VAL A 563 -11.35 -39.68 21.92
N GLN A 564 -10.67 -40.55 21.19
CA GLN A 564 -11.14 -41.85 20.73
C GLN A 564 -10.15 -42.93 21.16
N ASP A 565 -10.65 -43.93 21.88
CA ASP A 565 -9.89 -45.11 22.29
C ASP A 565 -10.69 -46.39 22.05
N SER A 566 -9.98 -47.52 21.95
CA SER A 566 -10.58 -48.86 21.88
C SER A 566 -10.73 -49.44 23.29
N VAL A 567 -11.97 -49.68 23.73
CA VAL A 567 -12.26 -50.19 25.08
C VAL A 567 -12.28 -51.72 25.11
N GLN A 568 -12.78 -52.36 24.05
CA GLN A 568 -12.80 -53.82 23.84
C GLN A 568 -12.66 -54.14 22.34
N GLN A 569 -12.37 -55.40 21.98
CA GLN A 569 -12.17 -55.82 20.58
C GLN A 569 -13.36 -55.40 19.70
N GLY A 570 -13.12 -54.44 18.79
CA GLY A 570 -14.09 -53.96 17.80
C GLY A 570 -14.93 -52.74 18.20
N VAL A 571 -14.90 -52.26 19.45
CA VAL A 571 -15.71 -51.12 19.91
C VAL A 571 -14.85 -49.88 20.14
N LEU A 572 -15.05 -48.87 19.29
CA LEU A 572 -14.43 -47.54 19.40
C LEU A 572 -15.36 -46.62 20.19
N LEU A 573 -14.86 -46.06 21.30
CA LEU A 573 -15.60 -45.08 22.10
C LEU A 573 -15.03 -43.68 21.86
N GLN A 574 -15.91 -42.69 21.70
CA GLN A 574 -15.55 -41.27 21.65
C GLN A 574 -16.06 -40.57 22.90
N GLN A 575 -15.20 -39.79 23.57
CA GLN A 575 -15.53 -39.05 24.77
C GLN A 575 -14.94 -37.64 24.70
N SER A 576 -15.74 -36.65 25.06
CA SER A 576 -15.30 -35.26 25.16
C SER A 576 -15.11 -34.86 26.62
N PHE A 577 -14.03 -34.15 26.93
CA PHE A 577 -13.80 -33.55 28.24
C PHE A 577 -13.13 -32.18 28.12
N GLU A 578 -13.19 -31.40 29.18
CA GLU A 578 -12.62 -30.05 29.24
C GLU A 578 -11.30 -30.05 30.02
N VAL A 579 -10.32 -29.31 29.48
CA VAL A 579 -9.03 -29.04 30.11
C VAL A 579 -8.91 -27.55 30.37
N VAL A 580 -8.54 -27.19 31.60
CA VAL A 580 -8.33 -25.80 32.03
C VAL A 580 -6.84 -25.50 32.10
N TYR A 581 -6.36 -24.59 31.27
CA TYR A 581 -5.01 -24.07 31.34
C TYR A 581 -4.96 -22.77 32.13
N VAL A 582 -4.14 -22.70 33.17
CA VAL A 582 -3.88 -21.47 33.94
C VAL A 582 -2.70 -20.73 33.31
N VAL A 583 -2.91 -19.47 32.95
CA VAL A 583 -1.89 -18.59 32.35
C VAL A 583 -1.08 -17.93 33.45
N ALA A 584 0.18 -18.33 33.59
CA ALA A 584 1.15 -17.71 34.49
C ALA A 584 2.00 -16.69 33.72
N ALA A 585 2.17 -15.50 34.27
CA ALA A 585 3.02 -14.49 33.66
C ALA A 585 4.50 -14.72 34.00
N GLN A 586 5.36 -14.75 32.99
CA GLN A 586 6.82 -14.86 33.13
C GLN A 586 7.50 -13.99 32.08
N GLN A 587 8.41 -13.10 32.47
CA GLN A 587 9.15 -12.30 31.49
C GLN A 587 10.10 -13.17 30.65
N CYS A 588 10.12 -12.93 29.34
CA CYS A 588 11.05 -13.60 28.45
C CYS A 588 12.46 -13.00 28.59
N PRO A 589 13.52 -13.79 28.34
CA PRO A 589 14.91 -13.31 28.44
C PRO A 589 15.25 -12.18 27.46
N GLU A 590 14.48 -11.98 26.39
CA GLU A 590 14.67 -10.87 25.44
C GLU A 590 14.13 -9.56 25.99
N CYS A 591 12.89 -9.53 26.49
CA CYS A 591 12.32 -8.35 27.16
C CYS A 591 13.09 -8.01 28.44
N GLN A 592 13.59 -9.00 29.20
CA GLN A 592 14.45 -8.71 30.34
C GLN A 592 15.73 -7.96 29.93
N LYS A 593 16.28 -8.23 28.74
CA LYS A 593 17.46 -7.54 28.24
C LYS A 593 17.16 -6.12 27.76
N SER A 594 15.98 -5.83 27.22
CA SER A 594 15.63 -4.47 26.78
C SER A 594 15.55 -3.48 27.94
N PHE A 595 15.25 -3.93 29.16
CA PHE A 595 15.31 -3.10 30.37
C PHE A 595 16.75 -2.85 30.89
N THR A 596 17.74 -3.56 30.34
CA THR A 596 19.14 -3.28 30.63
C THR A 596 19.70 -2.31 29.59
N PRO A 597 20.72 -1.49 29.93
CA PRO A 597 21.37 -0.60 28.95
C PRO A 597 22.03 -1.36 27.79
N ASN A 598 22.14 -2.69 27.89
CA ASN A 598 22.76 -3.59 26.91
C ASN A 598 21.73 -4.20 25.96
N HIS A 599 20.92 -3.35 25.32
CA HIS A 599 19.86 -3.79 24.41
C HIS A 599 20.39 -4.38 23.10
N TRP A 600 21.57 -3.95 22.63
CA TRP A 600 22.26 -4.52 21.47
C TRP A 600 23.45 -5.41 21.89
N ARG A 601 23.77 -6.41 21.06
CA ARG A 601 24.91 -7.31 21.29
C ARG A 601 26.03 -7.12 20.28
N ALA A 602 25.72 -6.68 19.07
CA ALA A 602 26.72 -6.34 18.07
C ALA A 602 26.47 -4.94 17.51
N CYS A 603 27.53 -4.21 17.23
CA CYS A 603 27.48 -2.90 16.59
C CYS A 603 28.47 -2.87 15.42
N VAL A 604 28.05 -2.35 14.27
CA VAL A 604 28.93 -2.10 13.12
C VAL A 604 29.03 -0.59 12.93
N GLN A 605 30.23 -0.05 13.14
CA GLN A 605 30.55 1.37 13.01
C GLN A 605 31.21 1.60 11.65
N VAL A 606 30.49 2.23 10.73
CA VAL A 606 31.01 2.56 9.41
C VAL A 606 31.55 3.99 9.46
N ARG A 607 32.83 4.18 9.12
CA ARG A 607 33.49 5.49 9.11
C ARG A 607 34.23 5.74 7.81
N GLN A 608 34.18 6.99 7.36
CA GLN A 608 34.95 7.47 6.22
C GLN A 608 35.59 8.82 6.56
N LYS A 609 36.92 8.88 6.50
CA LYS A 609 37.70 10.08 6.82
C LYS A 609 37.89 10.96 5.58
N VAL A 610 36.81 11.56 5.09
CA VAL A 610 36.84 12.46 3.92
C VAL A 610 36.05 13.72 4.24
N LEU A 611 36.41 14.84 3.60
CA LEU A 611 35.74 16.12 3.76
C LEU A 611 34.32 16.14 3.16
N HIS A 612 34.06 15.32 2.14
CA HIS A 612 32.76 15.18 1.49
C HIS A 612 32.28 13.72 1.48
N LYS A 613 30.96 13.50 1.61
CA LYS A 613 30.37 12.18 1.87
C LYS A 613 29.78 11.46 0.62
N ARG A 614 30.35 11.66 -0.58
CA ARG A 614 29.79 11.15 -1.84
C ARG A 614 29.62 9.62 -1.89
N THR A 615 30.70 8.90 -1.59
CA THR A 615 30.72 7.43 -1.49
C THR A 615 29.80 6.90 -0.40
N PHE A 616 29.58 7.69 0.65
CA PHE A 616 28.69 7.34 1.74
C PHE A 616 27.22 7.41 1.29
N HIS A 617 26.83 8.46 0.55
CA HIS A 617 25.51 8.54 -0.08
C HIS A 617 25.28 7.38 -1.06
N PHE A 618 26.30 7.02 -1.85
CA PHE A 618 26.24 5.86 -2.73
C PHE A 618 26.04 4.54 -1.96
N LEU A 619 26.78 4.34 -0.87
CA LEU A 619 26.66 3.16 -0.01
C LEU A 619 25.27 3.06 0.63
N GLU A 620 24.71 4.18 1.10
CA GLU A 620 23.36 4.22 1.68
C GLU A 620 22.32 3.69 0.69
N GLN A 621 22.39 4.12 -0.57
CA GLN A 621 21.47 3.64 -1.62
C GLN A 621 21.65 2.15 -1.92
N LEU A 622 22.88 1.63 -1.92
CA LEU A 622 23.12 0.21 -2.15
C LEU A 622 22.60 -0.66 -1.00
N ILE A 623 22.72 -0.20 0.24
CA ILE A 623 22.14 -0.89 1.41
C ILE A 623 20.61 -0.92 1.31
N LEU A 624 19.98 0.16 0.83
CA LEU A 624 18.53 0.20 0.60
C LEU A 624 18.12 -0.74 -0.53
N LYS A 625 18.82 -0.71 -1.67
CA LYS A 625 18.56 -1.57 -2.85
C LYS A 625 18.61 -3.06 -2.51
N HIS A 626 19.58 -3.47 -1.69
CA HIS A 626 19.72 -4.87 -1.26
C HIS A 626 18.94 -5.21 0.02
N GLY A 627 18.29 -4.24 0.67
CA GLY A 627 17.53 -4.45 1.90
C GLY A 627 18.36 -4.94 3.09
N ALA A 628 19.67 -4.63 3.13
CA ALA A 628 20.59 -5.17 4.13
C ALA A 628 20.39 -4.57 5.55
N HIS A 629 19.61 -3.50 5.68
CA HIS A 629 19.30 -2.81 6.94
C HIS A 629 18.11 -3.42 7.70
N LYS A 630 17.35 -4.36 7.13
CA LYS A 630 16.11 -4.91 7.73
C LYS A 630 16.30 -5.61 9.08
N GLU A 631 17.50 -6.13 9.33
CA GLU A 631 17.83 -6.85 10.57
C GLU A 631 18.42 -5.95 11.67
N THR A 632 18.52 -4.64 11.41
CA THR A 632 19.06 -3.66 12.37
C THR A 632 18.00 -3.27 13.39
N LEU A 633 18.44 -3.06 14.65
CA LEU A 633 17.59 -2.56 15.72
C LEU A 633 17.46 -1.04 15.67
N ASN A 634 18.58 -0.36 15.41
CA ASN A 634 18.68 1.09 15.43
C ASN A 634 19.86 1.50 14.52
N ILE A 635 19.74 2.66 13.89
CA ILE A 635 20.75 3.31 13.05
C ILE A 635 21.00 4.70 13.62
N LYS A 636 22.23 4.95 14.10
CA LYS A 636 22.62 6.25 14.66
C LYS A 636 23.66 6.95 13.81
N GLU A 637 23.44 8.22 13.51
CA GLU A 637 24.47 9.03 12.88
C GLU A 637 25.59 9.39 13.87
N ALA A 638 26.82 9.37 13.38
CA ALA A 638 27.99 9.77 14.12
C ALA A 638 28.85 10.71 13.27
N LYS A 639 29.81 11.36 13.90
CA LYS A 639 30.81 12.12 13.16
C LYS A 639 31.55 11.17 12.20
N ASP A 640 31.63 11.57 10.93
CA ASP A 640 32.31 10.84 9.85
C ASP A 640 31.70 9.46 9.51
N GLY A 641 30.43 9.20 9.87
CA GLY A 641 29.71 7.99 9.41
C GLY A 641 28.45 7.61 10.20
N ILE A 642 28.11 6.32 10.25
CA ILE A 642 26.89 5.78 10.87
C ILE A 642 27.19 4.50 11.65
N ASP A 643 26.45 4.27 12.74
CA ASP A 643 26.48 3.06 13.56
C ASP A 643 25.20 2.22 13.38
N PHE A 644 25.37 0.94 13.06
CA PHE A 644 24.30 -0.04 12.93
C PHE A 644 24.29 -0.99 14.14
N PHE A 645 23.18 -1.06 14.85
CA PHE A 645 23.03 -1.92 16.03
C PHE A 645 22.28 -3.21 15.68
N PHE A 646 22.81 -4.34 16.15
CA PHE A 646 22.26 -5.68 15.91
C PHE A 646 22.03 -6.45 17.23
N SER A 647 20.98 -7.28 17.22
CA SER A 647 20.62 -8.14 18.36
C SER A 647 21.51 -9.39 18.45
N VAL A 648 21.94 -9.91 17.30
CA VAL A 648 22.75 -11.13 17.17
C VAL A 648 24.02 -10.84 16.37
N ARG A 649 25.14 -11.47 16.76
CA ARG A 649 26.45 -11.31 16.10
C ARG A 649 26.43 -11.72 14.63
N ASN A 650 25.78 -12.83 14.29
CA ASN A 650 25.76 -13.36 12.92
C ASN A 650 25.15 -12.36 11.91
N GLN A 651 24.20 -11.53 12.35
CA GLN A 651 23.58 -10.50 11.52
C GLN A 651 24.58 -9.39 11.20
N ALA A 652 25.38 -8.98 12.19
CA ALA A 652 26.46 -8.02 12.01
C ALA A 652 27.57 -8.55 11.10
N GLU A 653 27.95 -9.83 11.22
CA GLU A 653 28.93 -10.46 10.32
C GLU A 653 28.42 -10.52 8.87
N LYS A 654 27.16 -10.90 8.67
CA LYS A 654 26.51 -10.85 7.35
C LYS A 654 26.51 -9.44 6.75
N PHE A 655 26.29 -8.42 7.57
CA PHE A 655 26.35 -7.02 7.15
C PHE A 655 27.79 -6.58 6.80
N VAL A 656 28.78 -7.02 7.58
CA VAL A 656 30.20 -6.80 7.29
C VAL A 656 30.62 -7.46 5.97
N ASP A 657 30.16 -8.69 5.70
CA ASP A 657 30.42 -9.39 4.44
C ASP A 657 29.80 -8.65 3.26
N PHE A 658 28.59 -8.10 3.44
CA PHE A 658 27.97 -7.21 2.47
C PHE A 658 28.84 -5.97 2.20
N LEU A 659 29.35 -5.29 3.23
CA LEU A 659 30.23 -4.13 3.06
C LEU A 659 31.49 -4.48 2.26
N ASN A 660 32.14 -5.61 2.58
CA ASN A 660 33.32 -6.09 1.84
C ASN A 660 33.03 -6.39 0.36
N SER A 661 31.79 -6.77 0.03
CA SER A 661 31.38 -7.07 -1.34
C SER A 661 31.10 -5.83 -2.19
N VAL A 662 30.87 -4.68 -1.57
CA VAL A 662 30.42 -3.46 -2.25
C VAL A 662 31.48 -2.35 -2.25
N VAL A 663 32.22 -2.18 -1.15
CA VAL A 663 33.17 -1.07 -0.96
C VAL A 663 34.47 -1.60 -0.36
N PRO A 664 35.66 -1.07 -0.74
CA PRO A 664 36.91 -1.40 -0.06
C PRO A 664 36.89 -0.90 1.38
N VAL A 665 36.75 -1.83 2.32
CA VAL A 665 36.73 -1.54 3.76
C VAL A 665 37.82 -2.29 4.51
N LYS A 666 38.28 -1.70 5.61
CA LYS A 666 39.09 -2.38 6.63
C LYS A 666 38.24 -2.58 7.86
N VAL A 667 38.05 -3.84 8.23
CA VAL A 667 37.20 -4.19 9.37
C VAL A 667 38.07 -4.69 10.52
N LYS A 668 37.83 -4.16 11.71
CA LYS A 668 38.41 -4.64 12.97
C LYS A 668 37.29 -5.02 13.93
N SER A 669 37.34 -6.23 14.49
CA SER A 669 36.41 -6.67 15.51
C SER A 669 37.03 -6.55 16.91
N SER A 670 36.28 -5.99 17.86
CA SER A 670 36.59 -6.05 19.29
C SER A 670 35.41 -6.67 20.04
N GLN A 671 35.68 -7.18 21.25
CA GLN A 671 34.65 -7.73 22.12
C GLN A 671 34.84 -7.27 23.56
N GLU A 672 33.73 -6.97 24.22
CA GLU A 672 33.67 -6.55 25.62
C GLU A 672 32.90 -7.59 26.42
N LEU A 673 33.44 -8.06 27.55
CA LEU A 673 32.75 -9.02 28.41
C LEU A 673 31.72 -8.29 29.29
N ILE A 674 30.44 -8.64 29.14
CA ILE A 674 29.36 -8.10 29.97
C ILE A 674 29.24 -8.90 31.27
N SER A 675 29.14 -10.22 31.14
CA SER A 675 28.90 -11.11 32.26
C SER A 675 29.39 -12.53 31.99
N MET A 676 29.68 -13.27 33.05
CA MET A 676 30.06 -14.68 33.01
C MET A 676 29.21 -15.44 34.02
N ASP A 677 28.44 -16.40 33.54
CA ASP A 677 27.71 -17.33 34.40
C ASP A 677 28.67 -18.39 34.93
N THR A 678 28.88 -18.43 36.24
CA THR A 678 29.80 -19.37 36.92
C THR A 678 29.27 -20.80 36.94
N HIS A 679 27.96 -21.00 36.82
CA HIS A 679 27.36 -22.35 36.82
C HIS A 679 27.44 -23.02 35.45
N THR A 680 27.25 -22.26 34.38
CA THR A 680 27.29 -22.78 33.01
C THR A 680 28.59 -22.47 32.27
N SER A 681 29.50 -21.71 32.88
CA SER A 681 30.70 -21.14 32.24
C SER A 681 30.42 -20.36 30.95
N LYS A 682 29.17 -19.92 30.74
CA LYS A 682 28.76 -19.15 29.56
C LYS A 682 29.08 -17.67 29.77
N LYS A 683 29.77 -17.09 28.80
CA LYS A 683 30.14 -15.67 28.79
C LYS A 683 29.24 -14.91 27.83
N SER A 684 28.76 -13.75 28.25
CA SER A 684 28.03 -12.82 27.40
C SER A 684 28.95 -11.68 27.00
N TYR A 685 29.16 -11.53 25.69
CA TYR A 685 29.98 -10.48 25.11
C TYR A 685 29.14 -9.46 24.34
N LYS A 686 29.60 -8.21 24.28
CA LYS A 686 29.27 -7.28 23.20
C LYS A 686 30.35 -7.32 22.15
N PHE A 687 29.97 -7.19 20.89
CA PHE A 687 30.87 -7.16 19.75
C PHE A 687 30.78 -5.80 19.07
N THR A 688 31.93 -5.22 18.73
CA THR A 688 32.00 -3.99 17.96
C THR A 688 32.86 -4.23 16.73
N PHE A 689 32.31 -3.95 15.57
CA PHE A 689 32.99 -4.03 14.28
C PHE A 689 33.23 -2.60 13.79
N SER A 690 34.49 -2.17 13.76
CA SER A 690 34.88 -0.88 13.18
C SER A 690 35.25 -1.10 11.72
N ALA A 691 34.43 -0.59 10.81
CA ALA A 691 34.61 -0.63 9.37
C ALA A 691 35.05 0.75 8.86
N GLU A 692 36.31 0.83 8.42
CA GLU A 692 36.90 2.05 7.86
C GLU A 692 36.91 1.95 6.33
N ILE A 693 36.18 2.84 5.66
CA ILE A 693 36.15 2.97 4.19
C ILE A 693 37.41 3.71 3.74
N VAL A 694 37.93 3.34 2.56
CA VAL A 694 39.05 4.05 1.93
C VAL A 694 38.72 5.55 1.74
N PRO A 695 39.58 6.47 2.20
CA PRO A 695 39.38 7.92 2.09
C PRO A 695 39.79 8.45 0.70
N VAL A 696 39.29 7.83 -0.36
CA VAL A 696 39.42 8.29 -1.75
C VAL A 696 38.01 8.23 -2.33
N CYS A 697 37.59 9.31 -2.97
CA CYS A 697 36.32 9.40 -3.66
C CYS A 697 36.52 9.35 -5.18
N ARG A 698 35.40 9.24 -5.88
CA ARG A 698 35.37 9.36 -7.32
C ARG A 698 35.72 10.80 -7.73
N ASP A 699 36.48 10.90 -8.83
CA ASP A 699 36.96 12.11 -9.48
C ASP A 699 38.11 12.82 -8.75
N ASP A 700 38.59 12.24 -7.65
CA ASP A 700 39.74 12.77 -6.91
C ASP A 700 41.05 12.52 -7.67
N LEU A 701 41.96 13.50 -7.57
CA LEU A 701 43.34 13.36 -8.04
C LEU A 701 44.18 12.70 -6.94
N VAL A 702 44.95 11.68 -7.31
CA VAL A 702 45.73 10.87 -6.37
C VAL A 702 47.18 10.79 -6.83
N ALA A 703 48.10 11.02 -5.89
CA ALA A 703 49.50 10.69 -6.03
C ALA A 703 49.77 9.32 -5.38
N LEU A 704 50.08 8.32 -6.19
CA LEU A 704 50.44 6.98 -5.74
C LEU A 704 51.91 6.92 -5.31
N PRO A 705 52.24 6.16 -4.25
CA PRO A 705 53.62 5.83 -3.95
C PRO A 705 54.30 5.14 -5.13
N ILE A 706 55.50 5.60 -5.51
CA ILE A 706 56.23 5.12 -6.71
C ILE A 706 56.41 3.59 -6.71
N LYS A 707 56.61 2.99 -5.53
CA LYS A 707 56.71 1.53 -5.38
C LYS A 707 55.41 0.82 -5.72
N LEU A 708 54.28 1.40 -5.29
CA LEU A 708 52.94 0.87 -5.56
C LEU A 708 52.60 1.03 -7.05
N ALA A 709 52.89 2.18 -7.65
CA ALA A 709 52.66 2.43 -9.06
C ALA A 709 53.41 1.42 -9.97
N LYS A 710 54.66 1.10 -9.63
CA LYS A 710 55.45 0.05 -10.31
C LYS A 710 54.83 -1.35 -10.18
N GLN A 711 54.28 -1.69 -9.01
CA GLN A 711 53.60 -2.97 -8.78
C GLN A 711 52.24 -3.04 -9.48
N ALA A 712 51.52 -1.93 -9.51
CA ALA A 712 50.21 -1.77 -10.14
C ALA A 712 50.37 -1.49 -11.63
N SER A 713 50.96 -2.44 -12.36
CA SER A 713 51.16 -2.40 -13.83
C SER A 713 52.11 -1.32 -14.37
N ASN A 714 52.97 -0.74 -13.53
CA ASN A 714 53.87 0.35 -13.90
C ASN A 714 53.13 1.56 -14.47
N ILE A 715 52.01 1.90 -13.84
CA ILE A 715 51.22 3.10 -14.13
C ILE A 715 51.98 4.36 -13.70
N SER A 716 51.65 5.51 -14.30
CA SER A 716 52.11 6.81 -13.81
C SER A 716 51.69 6.99 -12.35
N PRO A 717 52.55 7.55 -11.47
CA PRO A 717 52.19 7.83 -10.09
C PRO A 717 51.04 8.82 -9.93
N LEU A 718 50.81 9.72 -10.90
CA LEU A 718 49.71 10.69 -10.86
C LEU A 718 48.50 10.13 -11.62
N VAL A 719 47.39 9.90 -10.90
CA VAL A 719 46.20 9.22 -11.44
C VAL A 719 44.90 9.84 -10.93
N LEU A 720 43.82 9.62 -11.67
CA LEU A 720 42.45 9.96 -11.27
C LEU A 720 41.72 8.72 -10.78
N CYS A 721 40.91 8.85 -9.72
CA CYS A 721 40.01 7.78 -9.31
C CYS A 721 38.70 7.85 -10.11
N HIS A 722 38.51 6.93 -11.05
CA HIS A 722 37.31 6.96 -11.91
C HIS A 722 36.14 6.16 -11.34
N LYS A 723 36.39 5.14 -10.51
CA LYS A 723 35.36 4.29 -9.93
C LYS A 723 35.79 3.68 -8.61
N ILE A 724 34.83 3.57 -7.69
CA ILE A 724 34.98 2.85 -6.44
C ILE A 724 33.97 1.71 -6.46
N GLY A 725 34.47 0.47 -6.47
CA GLY A 725 33.67 -0.75 -6.39
C GLY A 725 34.14 -1.60 -5.22
N THR A 726 34.38 -2.89 -5.42
CA THR A 726 35.08 -3.76 -4.45
C THR A 726 36.53 -3.34 -4.20
N ALA A 727 37.14 -2.70 -5.20
CA ALA A 727 38.47 -2.13 -5.18
C ALA A 727 38.42 -0.66 -5.62
N VAL A 728 39.54 0.05 -5.42
CA VAL A 728 39.73 1.41 -5.94
C VAL A 728 40.23 1.29 -7.38
N TYR A 729 39.48 1.83 -8.34
CA TYR A 729 39.85 1.85 -9.74
C TYR A 729 40.45 3.21 -10.10
N LEU A 730 41.67 3.17 -10.62
CA LEU A 730 42.48 4.34 -10.94
C LEU A 730 42.73 4.37 -12.45
N MET A 731 42.78 5.57 -13.02
CA MET A 731 43.11 5.79 -14.42
C MET A 731 44.15 6.89 -14.58
N ASP A 732 45.08 6.69 -15.50
CA ASP A 732 45.99 7.72 -15.98
C ASP A 732 45.35 8.47 -17.16
N PRO A 733 45.09 9.79 -17.05
CA PRO A 733 44.47 10.57 -18.11
C PRO A 733 45.35 10.75 -19.35
N GLN A 734 46.68 10.63 -19.25
CA GLN A 734 47.59 10.82 -20.37
C GLN A 734 47.77 9.57 -21.24
N THR A 735 47.65 8.38 -20.65
CA THR A 735 47.92 7.10 -21.32
C THR A 735 46.71 6.16 -21.42
N LEU A 736 45.60 6.50 -20.75
CA LEU A 736 44.44 5.62 -20.55
C LEU A 736 44.79 4.29 -19.90
N GLN A 737 45.87 4.20 -19.12
CA GLN A 737 46.17 3.01 -18.34
C GLN A 737 45.27 2.96 -17.11
N THR A 738 44.66 1.80 -16.85
CA THR A 738 43.81 1.57 -15.68
C THR A 738 44.52 0.64 -14.71
N ALA A 739 44.40 0.91 -13.42
CA ALA A 739 44.95 0.07 -12.35
C ALA A 739 43.90 -0.15 -11.25
N GLU A 740 43.90 -1.35 -10.68
CA GLU A 740 42.99 -1.72 -9.59
C GLU A 740 43.79 -1.92 -8.30
N VAL A 741 43.40 -1.20 -7.25
CA VAL A 741 44.02 -1.32 -5.93
C VAL A 741 43.01 -1.94 -4.97
N SER A 742 43.26 -3.18 -4.56
CA SER A 742 42.44 -3.85 -3.54
C SER A 742 42.62 -3.19 -2.18
N ALA A 743 41.59 -3.28 -1.31
CA ALA A 743 41.65 -2.75 0.06
C ALA A 743 42.88 -3.27 0.82
N SER A 744 43.21 -4.55 0.67
CA SER A 744 44.36 -5.16 1.36
C SER A 744 45.71 -4.54 0.99
N ILE A 745 45.87 -4.10 -0.25
CA ILE A 745 47.08 -3.44 -0.76
C ILE A 745 47.09 -1.99 -0.29
N TYR A 746 45.96 -1.29 -0.44
CA TYR A 746 45.79 0.09 0.00
C TYR A 746 46.16 0.25 1.48
N TRP A 747 45.63 -0.59 2.37
CA TRP A 747 45.88 -0.44 3.82
C TRP A 747 47.29 -0.85 4.28
N ARG A 748 48.13 -1.42 3.41
CA ARG A 748 49.56 -1.65 3.67
C ARG A 748 50.41 -0.40 3.39
N ALA A 749 50.02 0.38 2.39
CA ALA A 749 50.65 1.63 1.98
C ALA A 749 49.55 2.66 1.68
N PRO A 750 48.91 3.22 2.73
CA PRO A 750 47.79 4.12 2.55
C PRO A 750 48.27 5.44 1.94
N PHE A 751 47.50 5.94 0.98
CA PHE A 751 47.71 7.25 0.35
C PHE A 751 46.40 8.05 0.41
N THR A 752 46.50 9.37 0.50
CA THR A 752 45.35 10.27 0.50
C THR A 752 45.16 10.91 -0.88
N ALA A 753 43.97 11.45 -1.13
CA ALA A 753 43.76 12.32 -2.29
C ALA A 753 44.73 13.52 -2.22
N LEU A 754 45.23 13.92 -3.38
CA LEU A 754 46.04 15.13 -3.58
C LEU A 754 45.15 16.37 -3.64
N ALA A 755 44.04 16.26 -4.36
CA ALA A 755 43.02 17.28 -4.50
C ALA A 755 41.63 16.62 -4.54
N ASP A 756 40.69 17.21 -3.79
CA ASP A 756 39.30 16.74 -3.72
C ASP A 756 38.46 17.32 -4.87
N ALA A 757 37.31 16.73 -5.17
CA ALA A 757 36.39 17.23 -6.21
C ALA A 757 35.90 18.69 -6.00
N MET A 758 36.06 19.26 -4.80
CA MET A 758 35.70 20.66 -4.51
C MET A 758 36.69 21.68 -5.09
N GLU A 759 37.92 21.26 -5.39
CA GLU A 759 38.98 22.13 -5.91
C GLU A 759 39.02 22.21 -7.44
N LEU A 760 38.05 21.58 -8.10
CA LEU A 760 37.92 21.61 -9.56
C LEU A 760 37.66 23.04 -10.06
N VAL A 761 38.39 23.44 -11.10
CA VAL A 761 38.27 24.73 -11.78
C VAL A 761 37.67 24.53 -13.17
N GLU A 762 36.89 25.51 -13.62
CA GLU A 762 36.30 25.51 -14.96
C GLU A 762 37.32 25.94 -16.03
N PHE A 763 37.46 25.10 -17.05
CA PHE A 763 38.23 25.32 -18.27
C PHE A 763 37.31 25.33 -19.48
N ILE A 764 37.64 26.15 -20.48
CA ILE A 764 36.96 26.19 -21.77
C ILE A 764 37.88 25.53 -22.78
N VAL A 765 37.34 24.55 -23.52
CA VAL A 765 38.06 23.82 -24.55
C VAL A 765 38.13 24.69 -25.80
N MET A 766 39.35 25.03 -26.23
CA MET A 766 39.58 25.81 -27.45
C MET A 766 39.65 24.91 -28.68
N ASP A 767 40.34 23.78 -28.54
CA ASP A 767 40.55 22.81 -29.61
C ASP A 767 40.77 21.41 -29.03
N ILE A 768 40.39 20.38 -29.77
CA ILE A 768 40.55 18.98 -29.37
C ILE A 768 40.85 18.07 -30.56
N GLU A 769 42.00 17.39 -30.49
CA GLU A 769 42.48 16.46 -31.51
C GLU A 769 42.47 15.02 -30.96
N PRO A 770 41.54 14.15 -31.38
CA PRO A 770 41.48 12.77 -30.92
C PRO A 770 42.61 11.92 -31.52
N THR A 771 43.29 11.17 -30.65
CA THR A 771 44.31 10.17 -31.00
C THR A 771 43.64 8.82 -31.31
N PRO A 772 44.24 7.94 -32.13
CA PRO A 772 43.67 6.61 -32.44
C PRO A 772 43.54 5.66 -31.23
N THR A 773 44.14 5.98 -30.08
CA THR A 773 44.10 5.13 -28.88
C THR A 773 42.75 5.23 -28.17
N ARG A 774 41.94 4.18 -28.33
CA ARG A 774 40.62 4.03 -27.69
C ARG A 774 40.57 2.84 -26.73
N LYS A 775 40.02 3.04 -25.53
CA LYS A 775 39.72 1.99 -24.56
C LYS A 775 38.28 2.13 -24.07
N GLY A 776 37.38 1.32 -24.63
CA GLY A 776 35.95 1.38 -24.29
C GLY A 776 35.33 2.74 -24.61
N LYS A 777 34.81 3.41 -23.56
CA LYS A 777 34.22 4.75 -23.65
C LYS A 777 35.24 5.88 -23.75
N TRP A 778 36.49 5.64 -23.35
CA TRP A 778 37.53 6.66 -23.34
C TRP A 778 38.30 6.68 -24.66
N VAL A 779 38.46 7.87 -25.21
CA VAL A 779 39.28 8.17 -26.38
C VAL A 779 40.33 9.18 -25.93
N LEU A 780 41.59 8.86 -26.16
CA LEU A 780 42.67 9.77 -25.83
C LEU A 780 42.61 10.94 -26.82
N ALA A 781 42.67 12.17 -26.32
CA ALA A 781 42.73 13.36 -27.15
C ALA A 781 43.73 14.36 -26.59
N GLU A 782 44.31 15.15 -27.49
CA GLU A 782 45.11 16.32 -27.14
C GLU A 782 44.18 17.54 -27.15
N ALA A 783 44.08 18.23 -26.02
CA ALA A 783 43.16 19.34 -25.83
C ALA A 783 43.93 20.62 -25.48
N THR A 784 43.60 21.70 -26.18
CA THR A 784 44.04 23.06 -25.85
C THR A 784 42.94 23.74 -25.05
N VAL A 785 43.25 24.14 -23.81
CA VAL A 785 42.26 24.68 -22.87
C VAL A 785 42.68 26.03 -22.32
N ALA A 786 41.71 26.90 -22.08
CA ALA A 786 41.90 28.16 -21.37
C ALA A 786 41.06 28.14 -20.08
N ARG A 787 41.49 28.83 -19.03
CA ARG A 787 40.65 28.94 -17.82
C ARG A 787 39.47 29.87 -18.11
N ALA A 788 38.27 29.51 -17.68
CA ALA A 788 37.08 30.33 -17.89
C ALA A 788 37.24 31.76 -17.30
N SER A 789 37.91 31.89 -16.15
CA SER A 789 38.17 33.19 -15.52
C SER A 789 39.23 34.03 -16.23
N ASP A 790 40.13 33.42 -16.99
CA ASP A 790 41.20 34.11 -17.72
C ASP A 790 40.76 34.49 -19.14
N LEU A 791 39.73 33.83 -19.68
CA LEU A 791 39.20 34.07 -21.01
C LEU A 791 38.63 35.49 -21.12
N GLY A 792 39.23 36.30 -22.00
CA GLY A 792 38.88 37.70 -22.22
C GLY A 792 39.72 38.72 -21.46
N VAL A 793 40.59 38.28 -20.54
CA VAL A 793 41.56 39.13 -19.82
C VAL A 793 43.00 38.77 -20.17
N ASN A 794 43.31 37.47 -20.30
CA ASN A 794 44.64 36.95 -20.59
C ASN A 794 44.60 35.90 -21.72
N ASP A 795 45.58 35.91 -22.63
CA ASP A 795 45.69 34.93 -23.74
C ASP A 795 46.46 33.65 -23.35
N ARG A 796 46.42 33.23 -22.08
CA ARG A 796 47.14 32.03 -21.62
C ARG A 796 46.33 30.77 -21.92
N THR A 797 46.88 29.91 -22.77
CA THR A 797 46.34 28.57 -23.07
C THR A 797 47.23 27.48 -22.51
N TYR A 798 46.63 26.40 -22.04
CA TYR A 798 47.30 25.20 -21.54
C TYR A 798 47.09 24.04 -22.50
N PHE A 799 48.12 23.24 -22.69
CA PHE A 799 48.07 22.02 -23.51
C PHE A 799 47.99 20.80 -22.59
N THR A 800 47.01 19.92 -22.83
CA THR A 800 46.81 18.73 -21.99
C THR A 800 46.38 17.53 -22.81
N ARG A 801 46.78 16.32 -22.38
CA ARG A 801 46.20 15.07 -22.86
C ARG A 801 45.07 14.64 -21.95
N THR A 802 43.93 14.31 -22.55
CA THR A 802 42.70 13.97 -21.82
C THR A 802 42.11 12.65 -22.28
N HIS A 803 41.41 11.99 -21.37
CA HIS A 803 40.64 10.77 -21.62
C HIS A 803 39.23 11.04 -22.15
N LEU A 804 38.83 12.32 -22.22
CA LEU A 804 37.49 12.79 -22.59
C LEU A 804 37.36 13.12 -24.09
N GLY A 805 38.19 12.53 -24.94
CA GLY A 805 38.26 12.87 -26.37
C GLY A 805 36.97 12.64 -27.16
N ASN A 806 36.12 11.71 -26.72
CA ASN A 806 34.83 11.45 -27.35
C ASN A 806 33.70 12.35 -26.81
N LEU A 807 33.91 13.00 -25.66
CA LEU A 807 32.87 13.74 -24.95
C LEU A 807 32.99 15.25 -25.15
N LEU A 808 34.22 15.76 -25.23
CA LEU A 808 34.50 17.18 -25.37
C LEU A 808 34.53 17.61 -26.85
N GLN A 809 33.96 18.77 -27.12
CA GLN A 809 34.03 19.48 -28.39
C GLN A 809 34.62 20.89 -28.15
N PRO A 810 35.18 21.53 -29.19
CA PRO A 810 35.62 22.92 -29.09
C PRO A 810 34.46 23.84 -28.67
N GLY A 811 34.68 24.69 -27.67
CA GLY A 811 33.68 25.58 -27.07
C GLY A 811 33.01 25.03 -25.80
N ASP A 812 33.20 23.75 -25.46
CA ASP A 812 32.64 23.17 -24.23
C ASP A 812 33.39 23.63 -22.97
N SER A 813 32.65 23.74 -21.86
CA SER A 813 33.25 23.86 -20.52
C SER A 813 33.60 22.48 -19.95
N ALA A 814 34.75 22.36 -19.29
CA ALA A 814 35.23 21.16 -18.60
C ALA A 814 35.77 21.52 -17.21
N MET A 815 35.48 20.68 -16.22
CA MET A 815 36.10 20.78 -14.89
C MET A 815 37.44 20.04 -14.89
N GLY A 816 38.46 20.68 -14.33
CA GLY A 816 39.78 20.08 -14.19
C GLY A 816 40.56 20.61 -12.99
N TYR A 817 41.62 19.92 -12.65
CA TYR A 817 42.62 20.38 -11.70
C TYR A 817 43.68 21.18 -12.41
N MET A 818 44.03 22.32 -11.83
CA MET A 818 45.21 23.05 -12.22
C MET A 818 46.34 22.67 -11.28
N LEU A 819 47.44 22.14 -11.81
CA LEU A 819 48.63 21.80 -11.03
C LEU A 819 49.65 22.95 -11.06
N SER A 820 49.66 23.70 -12.16
CA SER A 820 50.51 24.88 -12.31
C SER A 820 50.05 26.01 -11.37
N GLY A 821 50.88 26.34 -10.38
CA GLY A 821 50.61 27.43 -9.42
C GLY A 821 49.87 27.01 -8.15
N THR A 822 49.47 25.75 -8.01
CA THR A 822 48.96 25.17 -6.77
C THR A 822 50.08 24.49 -6.01
N ASN A 823 50.23 24.80 -4.72
CA ASN A 823 51.23 24.16 -3.87
C ASN A 823 50.59 23.03 -3.06
N PHE A 824 50.90 21.78 -3.41
CA PHE A 824 50.43 20.62 -2.67
C PHE A 824 51.41 20.26 -1.56
N ASN A 825 50.91 20.10 -0.34
CA ASN A 825 51.72 19.62 0.78
C ASN A 825 51.55 18.10 0.92
N ASN A 826 52.11 17.33 -0.03
CA ASN A 826 52.01 15.87 -0.03
C ASN A 826 53.38 15.24 -0.36
N PRO A 827 53.95 14.41 0.54
CA PRO A 827 55.28 13.83 0.35
C PRO A 827 55.37 12.90 -0.87
N GLU A 828 54.26 12.29 -1.30
CA GLU A 828 54.25 11.44 -2.49
C GLU A 828 54.31 12.28 -3.78
N PHE A 829 53.77 13.51 -3.76
CA PHE A 829 53.86 14.43 -4.89
C PHE A 829 55.26 15.04 -4.99
N ASP A 830 55.84 15.48 -3.86
CA ASP A 830 57.24 15.95 -3.80
C ASP A 830 58.20 14.88 -4.35
N ALA A 831 57.97 13.61 -4.00
CA ALA A 831 58.77 12.49 -4.51
C ALA A 831 58.62 12.27 -6.02
N ILE A 832 57.50 12.65 -6.62
CA ILE A 832 57.27 12.61 -8.07
C ILE A 832 58.06 13.74 -8.74
N GLU A 833 58.00 14.96 -8.19
CA GLU A 833 58.73 16.14 -8.69
C GLU A 833 60.25 15.97 -8.60
N ASP A 834 60.75 15.39 -7.50
CA ASP A 834 62.17 15.08 -7.29
C ASP A 834 62.67 13.95 -8.21
N SER A 835 61.77 13.15 -8.78
CA SER A 835 62.15 12.02 -9.61
C SER A 835 62.49 12.44 -11.04
N ASN A 836 63.71 12.14 -11.49
CA ASN A 836 64.17 12.45 -12.86
C ASN A 836 63.28 11.85 -13.97
N THR A 837 62.51 10.80 -13.68
CA THR A 837 61.65 10.12 -14.66
C THR A 837 60.28 10.76 -14.78
N TYR A 838 59.64 11.15 -13.67
CA TYR A 838 58.24 11.60 -13.68
C TYR A 838 58.10 13.12 -13.59
N SER A 839 59.13 13.84 -13.16
CA SER A 839 59.13 15.32 -13.08
C SER A 839 58.74 15.99 -14.41
N SER A 840 59.18 15.43 -15.55
CA SER A 840 58.87 15.96 -16.89
C SER A 840 57.50 15.55 -17.44
N ILE A 841 56.79 14.65 -16.76
CA ILE A 841 55.52 14.06 -17.22
C ILE A 841 54.31 14.71 -16.51
N VAL A 842 54.55 15.45 -15.42
CA VAL A 842 53.50 16.15 -14.68
C VAL A 842 52.80 17.16 -15.61
N PRO A 843 51.49 17.02 -15.87
CA PRO A 843 50.76 17.96 -16.71
C PRO A 843 50.47 19.26 -15.95
N ASP A 844 50.35 20.37 -16.67
CA ASP A 844 49.94 21.64 -16.05
C ASP A 844 48.47 21.64 -15.61
N VAL A 845 47.62 20.95 -16.37
CA VAL A 845 46.16 20.84 -16.16
C VAL A 845 45.71 19.40 -16.40
N VAL A 846 44.79 18.92 -15.56
CA VAL A 846 44.18 17.59 -15.67
C VAL A 846 42.67 17.75 -15.78
N LEU A 847 42.10 17.44 -16.94
CA LEU A 847 40.65 17.46 -17.13
C LEU A 847 40.01 16.20 -16.54
N VAL A 848 38.93 16.39 -15.79
CA VAL A 848 38.26 15.31 -15.04
C VAL A 848 36.88 15.00 -15.61
N LYS A 849 36.03 16.01 -15.79
CA LYS A 849 34.69 15.82 -16.37
C LYS A 849 34.23 17.02 -17.18
N LYS A 850 33.31 16.80 -18.12
CA LYS A 850 32.62 17.89 -18.85
C LYS A 850 31.70 18.64 -17.89
N TYR A 851 31.64 19.97 -18.02
CA TYR A 851 30.78 20.85 -17.22
C TYR A 851 29.70 21.45 -18.10
N TYR A 852 28.46 21.51 -17.60
CA TYR A 852 27.32 22.06 -18.32
C TYR A 852 26.84 23.36 -17.65
N PRO A 853 27.34 24.54 -18.07
CA PRO A 853 27.07 25.82 -17.39
C PRO A 853 25.63 26.31 -17.51
N ASN A 854 24.92 25.98 -18.61
CA ASN A 854 23.53 26.44 -18.87
C ASN A 854 22.45 25.62 -18.14
N ARG A 855 22.83 24.69 -17.27
CA ARG A 855 21.84 23.94 -16.50
C ARG A 855 21.23 24.86 -15.44
N ARG A 856 19.96 25.27 -15.63
CA ARG A 856 19.20 26.03 -14.63
C ARG A 856 19.36 25.34 -13.27
N ARG A 857 20.02 26.05 -12.34
CA ARG A 857 20.35 25.61 -10.97
C ARG A 857 19.13 25.13 -10.15
N ASN A 858 17.92 25.36 -10.66
CA ASN A 858 16.63 25.04 -10.05
C ASN A 858 15.72 24.22 -10.98
N ARG A 859 16.24 23.31 -11.82
CA ARG A 859 15.35 22.28 -12.40
C ARG A 859 14.96 21.32 -11.27
N ARG A 860 13.74 21.54 -10.77
CA ARG A 860 13.01 20.65 -9.88
C ARG A 860 13.06 19.21 -10.46
N ARG A 861 13.54 18.23 -9.67
CA ARG A 861 13.79 16.85 -10.13
C ARG A 861 12.57 15.95 -9.95
N ASN A 862 12.13 15.39 -11.07
CA ASN A 862 11.00 14.48 -11.25
C ASN A 862 11.19 13.12 -10.52
N TRP A 863 12.38 12.88 -9.97
CA TRP A 863 12.79 11.66 -9.29
C TRP A 863 13.40 11.96 -7.91
N LYS A 864 13.29 11.00 -7.00
CA LYS A 864 13.84 11.04 -5.64
C LYS A 864 14.62 9.77 -5.31
N LEU A 865 15.59 9.88 -4.41
CA LEU A 865 16.25 8.74 -3.77
C LEU A 865 15.64 8.53 -2.38
N LYS A 866 15.43 7.26 -2.00
CA LYS A 866 15.04 6.92 -0.63
C LYS A 866 16.18 7.21 0.32
N ARG A 867 15.89 7.69 1.53
CA ARG A 867 16.87 7.80 2.61
C ARG A 867 16.54 6.79 3.68
N MET A 868 17.52 6.36 4.45
CA MET A 868 17.25 5.56 5.65
C MET A 868 16.66 6.44 6.75
N ASP A 869 15.77 5.85 7.54
CA ASP A 869 15.33 6.44 8.80
C ASP A 869 16.49 6.34 9.80
N LYS A 870 17.09 7.50 10.11
CA LYS A 870 18.23 7.60 11.02
C LYS A 870 17.79 8.33 12.26
N ASP A 871 18.13 7.79 13.43
CA ASP A 871 17.93 8.50 14.69
C ASP A 871 18.96 9.65 14.73
N GLU A 872 18.48 10.89 14.62
CA GLU A 872 19.30 12.08 14.82
C GLU A 872 19.88 12.03 16.25
N GLY A 873 21.21 12.04 16.35
CA GLY A 873 21.89 12.07 17.64
C GLY A 873 21.48 13.32 18.46
N GLU A 874 21.77 13.32 19.76
CA GLU A 874 21.38 14.37 20.72
C GLU A 874 21.87 15.81 20.39
N LEU A 875 22.71 15.99 19.36
CA LEU A 875 23.27 17.27 18.94
C LEU A 875 22.81 17.60 17.52
N LEU A 876 21.87 18.53 17.41
CA LEU A 876 21.47 19.14 16.14
C LEU A 876 22.68 19.79 15.46
N PRO A 877 22.94 19.49 14.16
CA PRO A 877 24.02 20.11 13.40
C PRO A 877 23.89 21.64 13.39
N LYS A 878 25.02 22.35 13.34
CA LYS A 878 24.99 23.80 13.11
C LYS A 878 24.43 24.08 11.72
N LYS A 879 23.74 25.21 11.54
CA LYS A 879 23.17 25.62 10.25
C LYS A 879 24.20 25.61 9.10
N ALA A 880 25.44 26.02 9.36
CA ALA A 880 26.52 26.01 8.37
C ALA A 880 26.94 24.58 7.96
N ASP A 881 26.90 23.63 8.89
CA ASP A 881 27.22 22.22 8.61
C ASP A 881 26.09 21.57 7.80
N GLN A 882 24.83 21.94 8.08
CA GLN A 882 23.67 21.51 7.31
C GLN A 882 23.72 22.02 5.87
N GLU A 883 23.97 23.31 5.66
CA GLU A 883 24.09 23.90 4.31
C GLU A 883 25.22 23.25 3.50
N ARG A 884 26.31 22.85 4.16
CA ARG A 884 27.40 22.10 3.52
C ARG A 884 26.94 20.69 3.11
N MET A 885 26.27 19.96 4.00
CA MET A 885 25.74 18.62 3.70
C MET A 885 24.71 18.66 2.57
N ASP A 886 23.85 19.67 2.53
CA ASP A 886 22.84 19.83 1.48
C ASP A 886 23.50 20.10 0.11
N LYS A 887 24.55 20.93 0.06
CA LYS A 887 25.35 21.17 -1.16
C LYS A 887 26.04 19.88 -1.63
N GLU A 888 26.64 19.12 -0.72
CA GLU A 888 27.29 17.85 -1.04
C GLU A 888 26.29 16.83 -1.60
N TYR A 889 25.09 16.76 -1.02
CA TYR A 889 24.01 15.90 -1.49
C TYR A 889 23.50 16.35 -2.87
N GLU A 890 23.37 17.66 -3.11
CA GLU A 890 22.99 18.19 -4.42
C GLU A 890 24.00 17.84 -5.51
N MET A 891 25.30 17.95 -5.19
CA MET A 891 26.38 17.53 -6.10
C MET A 891 26.28 16.04 -6.42
N PHE A 892 26.03 15.18 -5.42
CA PHE A 892 25.84 13.75 -5.64
C PHE A 892 24.66 13.47 -6.58
N LEU A 893 23.52 14.14 -6.39
CA LEU A 893 22.38 13.99 -7.29
C LEU A 893 22.67 14.44 -8.73
N ARG A 894 23.56 15.42 -8.93
CA ARG A 894 24.01 15.81 -10.28
C ARG A 894 24.86 14.72 -10.91
N ASP A 895 25.76 14.13 -10.13
CA ASP A 895 26.60 13.02 -10.61
C ASP A 895 25.73 11.80 -11.00
N VAL A 896 24.60 11.55 -10.31
CA VAL A 896 23.60 10.54 -10.72
C VAL A 896 22.99 10.89 -12.08
N GLU A 897 22.65 12.15 -12.34
CA GLU A 897 22.06 12.54 -13.63
C GLU A 897 23.07 12.40 -14.77
N GLU A 898 24.33 12.73 -14.53
CA GLU A 898 25.39 12.72 -15.55
C GLU A 898 25.87 11.30 -15.89
N ASP A 899 25.97 10.39 -14.91
CA ASP A 899 26.58 9.08 -15.09
C ASP A 899 25.55 7.93 -15.22
N GLU A 900 25.53 7.32 -16.40
CA GLU A 900 24.73 6.14 -16.72
C GLU A 900 25.12 4.91 -15.89
N GLU A 901 26.41 4.70 -15.58
CA GLU A 901 26.84 3.56 -14.76
C GLU A 901 26.37 3.71 -13.31
N LEU A 902 26.40 4.94 -12.80
CA LEU A 902 25.95 5.23 -11.43
C LEU A 902 24.42 5.10 -11.34
N ARG A 903 23.69 5.51 -12.39
CA ARG A 903 22.24 5.28 -12.51
C ARG A 903 21.85 3.82 -12.47
N ALA A 904 22.50 2.98 -13.27
CA ALA A 904 22.23 1.55 -13.31
C ALA A 904 22.45 0.86 -11.93
N ALA A 905 23.40 1.38 -11.15
CA ALA A 905 23.68 0.86 -9.81
C ALA A 905 22.61 1.25 -8.78
N LEU A 906 21.92 2.38 -8.95
CA LEU A 906 20.97 2.94 -8.00
C LEU A 906 19.53 2.49 -8.28
N ALA A 907 18.64 2.68 -7.30
CA ALA A 907 17.21 2.52 -7.46
C ALA A 907 16.58 3.91 -7.40
N LEU A 908 16.16 4.44 -8.55
CA LEU A 908 15.53 5.74 -8.66
C LEU A 908 14.03 5.59 -8.48
N TYR A 909 13.42 6.47 -7.69
CA TYR A 909 11.98 6.46 -7.47
C TYR A 909 11.35 7.70 -8.10
N LYS A 910 10.14 7.56 -8.64
CA LYS A 910 9.36 8.72 -9.07
C LYS A 910 9.10 9.63 -7.89
N ASN A 911 9.20 10.94 -8.09
CA ASN A 911 8.85 11.92 -7.08
C ASN A 911 7.36 12.26 -7.22
N PRO A 912 6.47 11.73 -6.34
CA PRO A 912 5.03 11.88 -6.48
C PRO A 912 4.57 13.34 -6.33
N LYS A 913 5.39 14.20 -5.70
CA LYS A 913 5.10 15.63 -5.55
C LYS A 913 5.23 16.41 -6.86
N GLN A 914 5.94 15.89 -7.86
CA GLN A 914 6.34 16.65 -9.05
C GLN A 914 5.85 16.06 -10.37
N ALA A 915 5.55 14.75 -10.42
CA ALA A 915 4.82 14.15 -11.54
C ALA A 915 3.51 14.92 -11.83
N ASN A 916 2.84 15.45 -10.78
CA ASN A 916 1.62 16.27 -10.91
C ASN A 916 1.86 17.76 -11.28
N GLU A 917 3.09 18.29 -11.17
CA GLU A 917 3.40 19.70 -11.55
C GLU A 917 4.04 19.77 -12.96
N ASP A 918 4.89 18.80 -13.32
CA ASP A 918 5.61 18.80 -14.60
C ASP A 918 4.71 18.38 -15.79
N GLU A 919 3.65 17.59 -15.58
CA GLU A 919 2.63 17.34 -16.62
C GLU A 919 1.81 18.60 -16.97
N MET A 920 1.79 19.63 -16.12
CA MET A 920 1.10 20.91 -16.37
C MET A 920 2.00 22.01 -16.98
N SER A 921 3.30 21.77 -17.17
CA SER A 921 4.22 22.80 -17.69
C SER A 921 4.91 22.46 -19.03
N ILE A 922 4.59 21.31 -19.62
CA ILE A 922 5.14 20.89 -20.93
C ILE A 922 4.56 21.72 -22.12
N ALA A 923 3.52 22.54 -21.90
CA ALA A 923 2.91 23.31 -22.99
C ALA A 923 3.50 24.70 -23.24
N GLU A 924 4.38 25.23 -22.38
CA GLU A 924 4.99 26.54 -22.62
C GLU A 924 6.47 26.52 -22.23
N THR A 925 7.33 26.05 -23.15
CA THR A 925 8.74 26.45 -23.41
C THR A 925 9.63 25.29 -23.91
N ASP A 926 9.19 24.56 -24.95
CA ASP A 926 10.05 23.72 -25.81
C ASP A 926 10.40 24.42 -27.13
N GLU A 927 10.64 25.74 -27.06
CA GLU A 927 11.39 26.48 -28.08
C GLU A 927 12.64 27.01 -27.39
N ASP A 928 13.66 26.14 -27.24
CA ASP A 928 15.09 26.48 -27.38
C ASP A 928 15.96 25.29 -26.95
N GLY A 929 16.60 24.64 -27.93
CA GLY A 929 17.86 23.89 -27.77
C GLY A 929 17.79 22.52 -27.12
N ASP A 930 17.87 21.48 -27.95
CA ASP A 930 18.46 20.17 -27.61
C ASP A 930 19.93 20.37 -27.22
N ASP A 931 20.18 20.91 -26.02
CA ASP A 931 21.50 20.93 -25.40
C ASP A 931 21.78 19.49 -24.95
N GLY A 932 22.59 18.74 -25.70
CA GLY A 932 22.91 17.30 -25.52
C GLY A 932 23.45 16.88 -24.14
N VAL A 933 22.65 17.08 -23.09
CA VAL A 933 22.89 16.80 -21.68
C VAL A 933 22.22 15.47 -21.35
N PRO A 934 22.95 14.48 -20.80
CA PRO A 934 22.36 13.22 -20.35
C PRO A 934 21.29 13.45 -19.28
N GLY A 935 20.03 13.07 -19.58
CA GLY A 935 18.90 13.10 -18.65
C GLY A 935 18.56 11.71 -18.10
N VAL A 936 17.82 11.67 -16.99
CA VAL A 936 17.23 10.42 -16.47
C VAL A 936 15.96 10.13 -17.25
N ASN A 937 15.87 8.96 -17.89
CA ASN A 937 14.67 8.58 -18.63
C ASN A 937 13.55 8.16 -17.65
N MET A 938 12.29 8.49 -17.97
CA MET A 938 11.12 8.17 -17.14
C MET A 938 10.92 6.66 -16.96
N ASP A 939 11.34 5.85 -17.93
CA ASP A 939 11.24 4.38 -17.91
C ASP A 939 12.17 3.74 -16.86
N GLU A 940 13.22 4.45 -16.40
CA GLU A 940 14.17 3.95 -15.40
C GLU A 940 13.67 4.14 -13.95
N LEU A 941 12.55 4.83 -13.77
CA LEU A 941 12.02 5.20 -12.45
C LEU A 941 11.06 4.14 -11.89
N LEU A 942 11.34 3.68 -10.68
CA LEU A 942 10.49 2.78 -9.91
C LEU A 942 9.37 3.56 -9.22
N ASP A 943 8.20 2.93 -9.09
CA ASP A 943 7.10 3.46 -8.29
C ASP A 943 7.35 3.13 -6.81
N ASP A 944 7.18 4.13 -5.94
CA ASP A 944 7.41 3.99 -4.50
C ASP A 944 6.17 3.38 -3.81
N PHE A 945 6.08 2.05 -3.79
CA PHE A 945 4.96 1.33 -3.17
C PHE A 945 4.99 1.30 -1.63
N ASP A 946 6.12 1.62 -0.99
CA ASP A 946 6.25 1.51 0.48
C ASP A 946 5.64 2.73 1.21
N GLU A 947 5.75 3.94 0.63
CA GLU A 947 5.09 5.15 1.19
C GLU A 947 3.56 5.07 1.14
N LEU A 948 3.00 4.16 0.32
CA LEU A 948 1.56 3.87 0.31
C LEU A 948 1.11 3.04 1.52
N THR A 949 2.04 2.42 2.28
CA THR A 949 1.71 1.54 3.42
C THR A 949 1.93 2.17 4.80
N MET A 950 2.54 3.37 4.87
CA MET A 950 2.79 4.09 6.13
C MET A 950 2.21 5.51 6.16
N GLN A 951 1.06 5.70 5.54
CA GLN A 951 0.10 6.70 5.98
C GLN A 951 -1.29 6.08 6.14
N ASP A 952 -1.34 4.91 6.77
CA ASP A 952 -2.58 4.26 7.19
C ASP A 952 -2.57 4.08 8.71
N ASN A 953 -3.23 5.01 9.40
CA ASN A 953 -4.44 4.75 10.18
C ASN A 953 -5.07 6.07 10.65
#